data_AF-A0AAU8FX76-F1
#
_entry.id   AF-A0AAU8FX76-F1
#
_cell.length_a   1.000
_cell.length_b   1.000
_cell.length_c   1.000
_cell.angle_alpha   90.00
_cell.angle_beta   90.00
_cell.angle_gamma   90.00
#
_symmetry.space_group_name_H-M   'P 1'
#
loop_
_entity.id
_entity.type
_entity.pdbx_description
1 polymer ?
#
loop_
_entity_poly.entity_id
_entity_poly.type
_entity_poly.pdbx_seq_one_letter_code
_entity_poly.pdbx_strand_id
1 'polypeptide(L)'
;MKLLEKSRILDSALKKLGVKPDMNAGHSLGEWLAGRSSGLASEASVLQLLTRLNPELFEVKNTRFLAVGCGYDQLKPWLEGRPDIYLSIDNCPQQVILCGTVEAVEDFSAVLRAHQIFHQQLPFQSGFHSPFVKDKLDRILDGLETMEFRQTGIPLWSATTLDLYPESFDEIRSLSIEHLVKPVRFRELIDKLYAENVRMFVQVGSGGLVGFVDDTLKGKSYSAIASNVPIRGGLQQIQRVMAALFVEGKAIDLTFMGVGAQQTARKPMKLQLGSPFVTSFDSLKKITVHQPKKELALDDVANPVMRALSANLHEIALVQSEIAGLIRNRPVAAPAARANVRPETIKQPAQRAPFKKQLDVSLQNSPWLIDHSLLKQKPGWHCVEDMDPVIPMTMIFEVFGDIAREQAPGLRVQKIMAIKVFQWMNVVEPFRETVTGEWKNPALVYLDLDKYANAEVQLSETKGVPEATGYDIGESLGITITPEQIYRENMFHGPAYQGIREVKSIARNGITGLISGSAGKGSLLDNAGQLFGLWLQLTLTKDRIAFPVKINEVEFYGEMEDQAGIFECTCRLTELTDEFATADFILKRDGEVWSIIRGWQNRRLEIDDKLWNVSMAPLQNVLSEEVAPGVFLFRNAYQRVVSWDFILKRYFNQPEKQHQRSLMPNKKKEWMISRVAAKDATRMLLLRSRGEAYFPIEFEIRSDGVGKPFLDGPMTGGIHISLAHKNLEAVAIASDKGPVGIDIEEIQPRSSGFTEIVFTPLEMALLEGRDQDEWMTRCWVAKEAFGKMLGKGLMGNPRAYQIEEIKENALRIQDTWINTIKHFNYIIGWTN
;
A
#
# COMPACT_ATOMS: atom_id res chain seq x y z
N MET A 1 -5.78 24.26 10.05
CA MET A 1 -5.03 24.82 11.21
C MET A 1 -3.93 23.90 11.75
N LYS A 2 -4.21 22.64 12.14
CA LYS A 2 -3.19 21.72 12.70
C LYS A 2 -1.98 21.45 11.79
N LEU A 3 -2.16 21.41 10.46
CA LEU A 3 -1.09 21.20 9.47
C LEU A 3 -0.06 22.34 9.45
N LEU A 4 -0.56 23.58 9.48
CA LEU A 4 0.22 24.80 9.50
C LEU A 4 1.01 24.91 10.81
N GLU A 5 0.37 24.63 11.94
CA GLU A 5 1.04 24.65 13.24
C GLU A 5 2.21 23.66 13.30
N LYS A 6 2.02 22.43 12.80
CA LYS A 6 3.09 21.42 12.72
C LYS A 6 4.25 21.87 11.81
N SER A 7 3.94 22.32 10.60
CA SER A 7 4.96 22.74 9.62
C SER A 7 5.75 23.95 10.12
N ARG A 8 5.06 24.89 10.77
CA ARG A 8 5.64 26.07 11.42
C ARG A 8 6.60 25.71 12.54
N ILE A 9 6.21 24.80 13.43
CA ILE A 9 7.06 24.34 14.53
C ILE A 9 8.34 23.71 13.98
N LEU A 10 8.22 22.85 12.96
CA LEU A 10 9.35 22.16 12.34
C LEU A 10 10.31 23.12 11.64
N ASP A 11 9.79 24.03 10.80
CA ASP A 11 10.61 25.06 10.12
C ASP A 11 11.37 25.92 11.14
N SER A 12 10.69 26.35 12.21
CA SER A 12 11.28 27.19 13.25
C SER A 12 12.34 26.44 14.06
N ALA A 13 12.12 25.16 14.35
CA ALA A 13 13.09 24.31 15.05
C ALA A 13 14.34 24.07 14.19
N LEU A 14 14.17 23.75 12.90
CA LEU A 14 15.27 23.56 11.96
C LEU A 14 16.13 24.82 11.81
N LYS A 15 15.50 25.99 11.65
CA LYS A 15 16.23 27.27 11.58
C LYS A 15 17.01 27.59 12.85
N LYS A 16 16.46 27.29 14.02
CA LYS A 16 17.16 27.44 15.31
C LYS A 16 18.35 26.48 15.45
N LEU A 17 18.34 25.36 14.74
CA LEU A 17 19.44 24.40 14.62
C LEU A 17 20.45 24.76 13.51
N GLY A 18 20.35 25.97 12.93
CA GLY A 18 21.24 26.43 11.87
C GLY A 18 20.87 25.91 10.47
N VAL A 19 19.77 25.16 10.32
CA VAL A 19 19.30 24.72 9.00
C VAL A 19 18.55 25.86 8.33
N LYS A 20 19.25 26.60 7.48
CA LYS A 20 18.65 27.56 6.55
C LYS A 20 18.53 26.92 5.17
N PRO A 21 17.36 27.03 4.51
CA PRO A 21 17.21 26.57 3.13
C PRO A 21 17.93 27.53 2.18
N ASP A 22 18.61 26.97 1.18
CA ASP A 22 19.19 27.74 0.08
C ASP A 22 18.15 28.09 -0.98
N MET A 23 17.11 27.25 -1.12
CA MET A 23 15.92 27.47 -1.93
C MET A 23 14.70 26.88 -1.22
N ASN A 24 13.54 27.49 -1.43
CA ASN A 24 12.26 26.99 -0.96
C ASN A 24 11.34 26.66 -2.13
N ALA A 25 10.49 25.66 -1.92
CA ALA A 25 9.42 25.27 -2.82
C ALA A 25 8.28 24.68 -1.98
N GLY A 26 7.07 24.73 -2.50
CA GLY A 26 5.92 24.12 -1.84
C GLY A 26 5.14 23.17 -2.74
N HIS A 27 4.20 22.46 -2.13
CA HIS A 27 3.25 21.58 -2.79
C HIS A 27 1.85 21.97 -2.36
N SER A 28 1.00 22.35 -3.32
CA SER A 28 -0.36 22.83 -3.04
C SER A 28 -0.34 23.94 -1.97
N LEU A 29 -1.14 23.85 -0.91
CA LEU A 29 -1.16 24.80 0.21
C LEU A 29 0.22 25.02 0.87
N GLY A 30 1.16 24.07 0.70
CA GLY A 30 2.53 24.19 1.13
C GLY A 30 3.31 25.33 0.46
N GLU A 31 2.86 25.86 -0.68
CA GLU A 31 3.52 26.99 -1.37
C GLU A 31 3.50 28.26 -0.51
N TRP A 32 2.39 28.55 0.17
CA TRP A 32 2.34 29.67 1.13
C TRP A 32 3.12 29.40 2.41
N LEU A 33 3.23 28.14 2.85
CA LEU A 33 4.11 27.78 3.96
C LEU A 33 5.59 27.98 3.60
N ALA A 34 5.95 27.67 2.36
CA ALA A 34 7.28 27.93 1.81
C ALA A 34 7.53 29.45 1.69
N GLY A 35 6.51 30.24 1.34
CA GLY A 35 6.56 31.71 1.41
C GLY A 35 6.79 32.26 2.82
N ARG A 36 6.19 31.64 3.84
CA ARG A 36 6.54 31.95 5.25
C ARG A 36 7.99 31.59 5.56
N SER A 37 8.44 30.42 5.10
CA SER A 37 9.79 29.96 5.38
C SER A 37 10.85 30.81 4.67
N SER A 38 10.60 31.26 3.45
CA SER A 38 11.52 32.18 2.77
C SER A 38 11.51 33.55 3.45
N GLY A 39 10.42 33.92 4.12
CA GLY A 39 10.22 35.27 4.65
C GLY A 39 9.52 36.20 3.67
N LEU A 40 9.11 35.68 2.49
CA LEU A 40 8.30 36.39 1.52
C LEU A 40 6.95 36.80 2.10
N ALA A 41 6.33 35.98 2.95
CA ALA A 41 5.04 36.27 3.57
C ALA A 41 5.12 36.22 5.10
N SER A 42 4.40 37.12 5.77
CA SER A 42 4.30 37.10 7.23
C SER A 42 3.51 35.87 7.72
N GLU A 43 3.82 35.38 8.91
CA GLU A 43 3.09 34.26 9.52
C GLU A 43 1.61 34.56 9.69
N ALA A 44 1.27 35.78 10.10
CA ALA A 44 -0.12 36.23 10.27
C ALA A 44 -0.88 36.21 8.93
N SER A 45 -0.25 36.69 7.85
CA SER A 45 -0.84 36.69 6.51
C SER A 45 -1.10 35.28 5.99
N VAL A 46 -0.13 34.36 6.17
CA VAL A 46 -0.29 32.96 5.75
C VAL A 46 -1.38 32.25 6.58
N LEU A 47 -1.45 32.50 7.89
CA LEU A 47 -2.52 32.01 8.76
C LEU A 47 -3.91 32.47 8.30
N GLN A 48 -4.04 33.77 8.00
CA GLN A 48 -5.29 34.38 7.56
C GLN A 48 -5.75 33.76 6.24
N LEU A 49 -4.85 33.63 5.28
CA LEU A 49 -5.14 33.01 3.98
C LEU A 49 -5.59 31.56 4.14
N LEU A 50 -4.81 30.73 4.87
CA LEU A 50 -5.11 29.31 5.04
C LEU A 50 -6.40 29.06 5.85
N THR A 51 -6.80 29.98 6.72
CA THR A 51 -8.07 29.90 7.43
C THR A 51 -9.25 30.10 6.47
N ARG A 52 -9.12 31.01 5.50
CA ARG A 52 -10.14 31.26 4.46
C ARG A 52 -10.17 30.16 3.40
N LEU A 53 -8.99 29.63 3.04
CA LEU A 53 -8.80 28.59 2.03
C LEU A 53 -8.87 27.17 2.59
N ASN A 54 -9.40 26.97 3.80
CA ASN A 54 -9.46 25.64 4.40
C ASN A 54 -10.24 24.67 3.49
N PRO A 55 -9.60 23.63 2.91
CA PRO A 55 -10.26 22.71 1.98
C PRO A 55 -11.46 21.97 2.57
N GLU A 56 -11.48 21.77 3.89
CA GLU A 56 -12.60 21.13 4.60
C GLU A 56 -13.83 22.04 4.73
N LEU A 57 -13.65 23.35 4.57
CA LEU A 57 -14.71 24.36 4.63
C LEU A 57 -15.01 24.94 3.23
N PHE A 58 -14.08 24.76 2.29
CA PHE A 58 -14.17 25.23 0.92
C PHE A 58 -14.67 24.10 0.03
N GLU A 59 -15.98 24.05 -0.20
CA GLU A 59 -16.60 23.01 -1.04
C GLU A 59 -17.03 23.57 -2.40
N VAL A 60 -16.58 22.98 -3.49
CA VAL A 60 -17.17 23.13 -4.81
C VAL A 60 -18.04 21.89 -5.05
N LYS A 61 -19.36 22.08 -4.94
CA LYS A 61 -20.35 21.03 -5.13
C LYS A 61 -20.12 20.32 -6.46
N ASN A 62 -20.33 19.01 -6.46
CA ASN A 62 -20.16 18.12 -7.61
C ASN A 62 -18.71 17.94 -8.13
N THR A 63 -17.68 18.38 -7.40
CA THR A 63 -16.28 18.04 -7.76
C THR A 63 -15.76 16.84 -6.96
N ARG A 64 -14.88 16.06 -7.58
CA ARG A 64 -14.18 14.93 -6.97
C ARG A 64 -12.73 14.91 -7.42
N PHE A 65 -11.86 14.46 -6.51
CA PHE A 65 -10.46 14.21 -6.82
C PHE A 65 -10.23 12.72 -7.04
N LEU A 66 -9.36 12.39 -7.99
CA LEU A 66 -9.00 11.03 -8.36
C LEU A 66 -7.48 10.90 -8.38
N ALA A 67 -6.92 10.15 -7.43
CA ALA A 67 -5.52 9.75 -7.47
C ALA A 67 -5.36 8.61 -8.48
N VAL A 68 -4.37 8.71 -9.37
CA VAL A 68 -4.11 7.73 -10.44
C VAL A 68 -2.65 7.30 -10.38
N GLY A 69 -2.42 5.99 -10.36
CA GLY A 69 -1.11 5.35 -10.22
C GLY A 69 -0.31 5.22 -11.51
N CYS A 70 -0.22 6.31 -12.27
CA CYS A 70 0.69 6.45 -13.41
C CYS A 70 0.99 7.93 -13.69
N GLY A 71 1.97 8.20 -14.55
CA GLY A 71 2.32 9.55 -14.97
C GLY A 71 1.33 10.16 -15.97
N TYR A 72 1.32 11.50 -16.06
CA TYR A 72 0.36 12.24 -16.89
C TYR A 72 0.46 11.89 -18.38
N ASP A 73 1.66 11.65 -18.90
CA ASP A 73 1.88 11.34 -20.32
C ASP A 73 1.11 10.08 -20.78
N GLN A 74 0.91 9.10 -19.88
CA GLN A 74 0.14 7.90 -20.17
C GLN A 74 -1.36 8.18 -20.23
N LEU A 75 -1.85 9.15 -19.44
CA LEU A 75 -3.26 9.49 -19.35
C LEU A 75 -3.69 10.52 -20.40
N LYS A 76 -2.75 11.34 -20.88
CA LYS A 76 -3.00 12.44 -21.82
C LYS A 76 -3.85 12.01 -23.02
N PRO A 77 -3.58 10.89 -23.72
CA PRO A 77 -4.40 10.47 -24.86
C PRO A 77 -5.85 10.15 -24.51
N TRP A 78 -6.14 9.80 -23.25
CA TRP A 78 -7.49 9.48 -22.79
C TRP A 78 -8.20 10.67 -22.14
N LEU A 79 -7.44 11.66 -21.66
CA LEU A 79 -7.96 12.89 -21.08
C LEU A 79 -8.23 13.97 -22.13
N GLU A 80 -7.46 14.00 -23.21
CA GLU A 80 -7.64 14.96 -24.30
C GLU A 80 -9.08 14.92 -24.85
N GLY A 81 -9.73 16.08 -24.89
CA GLY A 81 -11.11 16.23 -25.39
C GLY A 81 -12.20 15.82 -24.41
N ARG A 82 -11.89 15.35 -23.20
CA ARG A 82 -12.90 15.08 -22.17
C ARG A 82 -13.27 16.37 -21.43
N PRO A 83 -14.57 16.78 -21.42
CA PRO A 83 -15.00 17.90 -20.61
C PRO A 83 -14.96 17.52 -19.13
N ASP A 84 -14.85 18.53 -18.27
CA ASP A 84 -15.10 18.43 -16.83
C ASP A 84 -14.22 17.45 -16.04
N ILE A 85 -13.04 17.10 -16.56
CA ILE A 85 -11.96 16.43 -15.81
C ILE A 85 -10.60 17.00 -16.22
N TYR A 86 -9.84 17.45 -15.23
CA TYR A 86 -8.60 18.18 -15.44
C TYR A 86 -7.48 17.57 -14.61
N LEU A 87 -6.24 17.67 -15.11
CA LEU A 87 -5.07 17.45 -14.28
C LEU A 87 -5.08 18.49 -13.15
N SER A 88 -4.93 18.03 -11.92
CA SER A 88 -4.88 18.89 -10.74
C SER A 88 -3.47 18.91 -10.14
N ILE A 89 -2.83 17.75 -10.03
CA ILE A 89 -1.48 17.65 -9.49
C ILE A 89 -0.68 16.60 -10.27
N ASP A 90 0.50 16.96 -10.75
CA ASP A 90 1.52 16.04 -11.28
C ASP A 90 2.55 15.79 -10.18
N ASN A 91 2.37 14.71 -9.39
CA ASN A 91 3.19 14.43 -8.21
C ASN A 91 4.55 13.83 -8.60
N CYS A 92 4.55 12.73 -9.34
CA CYS A 92 5.74 12.01 -9.77
C CYS A 92 5.42 11.18 -11.03
N PRO A 93 6.43 10.56 -11.70
CA PRO A 93 6.19 9.75 -12.90
C PRO A 93 5.22 8.57 -12.71
N GLN A 94 4.92 8.21 -11.47
CA GLN A 94 4.08 7.09 -11.07
C GLN A 94 2.76 7.54 -10.42
N GLN A 95 2.52 8.85 -10.27
CA GLN A 95 1.30 9.33 -9.64
C GLN A 95 0.89 10.73 -10.11
N VAL A 96 -0.38 10.86 -10.48
CA VAL A 96 -1.05 12.14 -10.68
C VAL A 96 -2.38 12.20 -9.93
N ILE A 97 -2.88 13.41 -9.70
CA ILE A 97 -4.22 13.66 -9.18
C ILE A 97 -5.02 14.42 -10.24
N LEU A 98 -6.19 13.91 -10.56
CA LEU A 98 -7.18 14.57 -11.40
C LEU A 98 -8.27 15.20 -10.55
N CYS A 99 -8.87 16.28 -11.03
CA CYS A 99 -10.07 16.89 -10.45
C CYS A 99 -11.14 16.99 -11.54
N GLY A 100 -12.31 16.42 -11.30
CA GLY A 100 -13.42 16.40 -12.26
C GLY A 100 -14.77 16.51 -11.58
N THR A 101 -15.83 16.58 -12.38
CA THR A 101 -17.19 16.34 -11.87
C THR A 101 -17.33 14.90 -11.39
N VAL A 102 -18.35 14.61 -10.56
CA VAL A 102 -18.62 13.24 -10.09
C VAL A 102 -18.75 12.30 -11.30
N GLU A 103 -19.52 12.72 -12.30
CA GLU A 103 -19.79 11.96 -13.52
C GLU A 103 -18.51 11.74 -14.34
N ALA A 104 -17.73 12.81 -14.59
CA ALA A 104 -16.49 12.70 -15.37
C ALA A 104 -15.43 11.83 -14.67
N VAL A 105 -15.34 11.90 -13.34
CA VAL A 105 -14.46 11.04 -12.54
C VAL A 105 -14.91 9.58 -12.58
N GLU A 106 -16.20 9.29 -12.50
CA GLU A 106 -16.74 7.93 -12.60
C GLU A 106 -16.48 7.31 -13.99
N ASP A 107 -16.75 8.09 -15.04
CA ASP A 107 -16.49 7.70 -16.43
C ASP A 107 -15.00 7.45 -16.68
N PHE A 108 -14.13 8.36 -16.24
CA PHE A 108 -12.69 8.18 -16.39
C PHE A 108 -12.16 7.01 -15.55
N SER A 109 -12.71 6.79 -14.36
CA SER A 109 -12.36 5.63 -13.53
C SER A 109 -12.68 4.31 -14.26
N ALA A 110 -13.72 4.26 -15.10
CA ALA A 110 -14.01 3.07 -15.91
C ALA A 110 -12.92 2.80 -16.96
N VAL A 111 -12.38 3.85 -17.59
CA VAL A 111 -11.25 3.75 -18.52
C VAL A 111 -10.00 3.22 -17.81
N LEU A 112 -9.69 3.76 -16.63
CA LEU A 112 -8.55 3.33 -15.82
C LEU A 112 -8.68 1.86 -15.39
N ARG A 113 -9.89 1.41 -15.01
CA ARG A 113 -10.17 -0.01 -14.71
C ARG A 113 -9.93 -0.91 -15.91
N ALA A 114 -10.38 -0.51 -17.11
CA ALA A 114 -10.20 -1.29 -18.32
C ALA A 114 -8.72 -1.49 -18.68
N HIS A 115 -7.86 -0.54 -18.28
CA HIS A 115 -6.41 -0.58 -18.50
C HIS A 115 -5.63 -1.06 -17.26
N GLN A 116 -6.31 -1.57 -16.23
CA GLN A 116 -5.71 -2.09 -15.00
C GLN A 116 -4.81 -1.08 -14.26
N ILE A 117 -5.10 0.21 -14.38
CA ILE A 117 -4.36 1.27 -13.68
C ILE A 117 -4.99 1.51 -12.32
N PHE A 118 -4.17 1.42 -11.26
CA PHE A 118 -4.60 1.73 -9.90
C PHE A 118 -5.10 3.17 -9.79
N HIS A 119 -6.26 3.35 -9.17
CA HIS A 119 -6.82 4.67 -8.90
C HIS A 119 -7.69 4.65 -7.65
N GLN A 120 -7.79 5.80 -7.00
CA GLN A 120 -8.56 6.00 -5.78
C GLN A 120 -9.24 7.36 -5.80
N GLN A 121 -10.55 7.39 -5.57
CA GLN A 121 -11.26 8.64 -5.33
C GLN A 121 -10.90 9.18 -3.94
N LEU A 122 -10.59 10.46 -3.86
CA LEU A 122 -10.20 11.13 -2.62
C LEU A 122 -11.41 11.88 -2.01
N PRO A 123 -11.54 11.93 -0.67
CA PRO A 123 -12.75 12.41 0.01
C PRO A 123 -12.85 13.95 0.09
N PHE A 124 -12.14 14.70 -0.74
CA PHE A 124 -12.11 16.17 -0.74
C PHE A 124 -12.87 16.73 -1.95
N GLN A 125 -13.46 17.92 -1.81
CA GLN A 125 -14.31 18.53 -2.85
C GLN A 125 -13.99 20.02 -3.07
N SER A 126 -12.74 20.45 -2.84
CA SER A 126 -12.38 21.87 -2.92
C SER A 126 -12.27 22.42 -4.35
N GLY A 127 -12.11 21.55 -5.35
CA GLY A 127 -11.82 21.94 -6.73
C GLY A 127 -10.44 22.58 -6.95
N PHE A 128 -9.59 22.69 -5.91
CA PHE A 128 -8.29 23.34 -6.01
C PHE A 128 -7.39 22.74 -7.11
N HIS A 129 -6.58 23.61 -7.69
CA HIS A 129 -5.68 23.35 -8.81
C HIS A 129 -6.44 22.91 -10.07
N SER A 130 -7.64 23.45 -10.28
CA SER A 130 -8.46 23.19 -11.46
C SER A 130 -9.38 24.37 -11.79
N PRO A 131 -9.97 24.42 -13.01
CA PRO A 131 -10.92 25.47 -13.41
C PRO A 131 -12.17 25.59 -12.52
N PHE A 132 -12.53 24.57 -11.74
CA PHE A 132 -13.74 24.56 -10.90
C PHE A 132 -13.77 25.64 -9.81
N VAL A 133 -12.63 26.24 -9.49
CA VAL A 133 -12.52 27.27 -8.44
C VAL A 133 -12.69 28.68 -8.99
N LYS A 134 -12.72 28.84 -10.32
CA LYS A 134 -12.73 30.14 -11.00
C LYS A 134 -13.87 31.06 -10.53
N ASP A 135 -15.06 30.53 -10.32
CA ASP A 135 -16.25 31.30 -9.91
C ASP A 135 -16.27 31.64 -8.41
N LYS A 136 -15.27 31.17 -7.65
CA LYS A 136 -15.10 31.46 -6.22
C LYS A 136 -13.86 32.31 -5.94
N LEU A 137 -13.18 32.79 -6.99
CA LEU A 137 -11.95 33.56 -6.88
C LEU A 137 -12.15 34.86 -6.11
N ASP A 138 -13.30 35.52 -6.21
CA ASP A 138 -13.54 36.79 -5.49
C ASP A 138 -13.41 36.63 -3.96
N ARG A 139 -13.93 35.53 -3.39
CA ARG A 139 -13.77 35.21 -1.96
C ARG A 139 -12.34 34.88 -1.57
N ILE A 140 -11.56 34.38 -2.52
CA ILE A 140 -10.14 34.06 -2.34
C ILE A 140 -9.30 35.35 -2.41
N LEU A 141 -9.65 36.25 -3.34
CA LEU A 141 -9.05 37.55 -3.57
C LEU A 141 -9.14 38.46 -2.35
N ASP A 142 -10.30 38.51 -1.68
CA ASP A 142 -10.49 39.26 -0.43
C ASP A 142 -9.48 38.86 0.65
N GLY A 143 -8.96 37.63 0.63
CA GLY A 143 -7.97 37.13 1.58
C GLY A 143 -6.53 37.50 1.23
N LEU A 144 -6.25 37.68 -0.05
CA LEU A 144 -4.94 38.07 -0.57
C LEU A 144 -4.71 39.59 -0.45
N GLU A 145 -5.77 40.40 -0.46
CA GLU A 145 -5.69 41.86 -0.33
C GLU A 145 -5.09 42.34 0.99
N THR A 146 -5.23 41.56 2.06
CA THR A 146 -4.70 41.91 3.38
C THR A 146 -3.38 41.23 3.70
N MET A 147 -2.76 40.54 2.72
CA MET A 147 -1.47 39.89 2.92
C MET A 147 -0.33 40.90 2.81
N GLU A 148 0.65 40.78 3.69
CA GLU A 148 1.92 41.51 3.58
C GLU A 148 2.97 40.58 2.97
N PHE A 149 3.44 40.95 1.77
CA PHE A 149 4.62 40.35 1.16
C PHE A 149 5.86 41.23 1.38
N ARG A 150 7.02 40.59 1.59
CA ARG A 150 8.30 41.23 1.90
C ARG A 150 9.36 40.66 0.99
N GLN A 151 10.33 41.49 0.60
CA GLN A 151 11.47 40.99 -0.14
C GLN A 151 12.30 40.03 0.75
N THR A 152 12.75 38.91 0.17
CA THR A 152 13.57 37.92 0.86
C THR A 152 14.78 37.53 0.02
N GLY A 153 15.89 37.24 0.70
CA GLY A 153 17.10 36.70 0.09
C GLY A 153 17.09 35.18 -0.10
N ILE A 154 16.01 34.48 0.27
CA ILE A 154 15.86 33.03 0.05
C ILE A 154 14.93 32.82 -1.16
N PRO A 155 15.44 32.35 -2.30
CA PRO A 155 14.64 32.08 -3.49
C PRO A 155 13.47 31.13 -3.19
N LEU A 156 12.26 31.50 -3.64
CA LEU A 156 11.07 30.67 -3.56
C LEU A 156 10.64 30.29 -4.99
N TRP A 157 10.48 29.00 -5.25
CA TRP A 157 10.01 28.49 -6.53
C TRP A 157 8.53 28.14 -6.49
N SER A 158 7.82 28.44 -7.58
CA SER A 158 6.41 28.05 -7.75
C SER A 158 6.28 26.71 -8.45
N ALA A 159 5.41 25.85 -7.91
CA ALA A 159 5.03 24.60 -8.56
C ALA A 159 4.09 24.80 -9.75
N THR A 160 3.63 26.03 -10.01
CA THR A 160 2.74 26.35 -11.13
C THR A 160 3.51 26.86 -12.34
N THR A 161 4.36 27.88 -12.14
CA THR A 161 5.16 28.48 -13.23
C THR A 161 6.45 27.72 -13.50
N LEU A 162 6.96 26.95 -12.52
CA LEU A 162 8.28 26.33 -12.54
C LEU A 162 9.43 27.35 -12.61
N ASP A 163 9.21 28.52 -12.00
CA ASP A 163 10.17 29.61 -11.92
C ASP A 163 10.15 30.21 -10.50
N LEU A 164 11.07 31.13 -10.25
CA LEU A 164 11.11 31.94 -9.04
C LEU A 164 9.82 32.78 -8.89
N TYR A 165 9.44 32.98 -7.64
CA TYR A 165 8.37 33.89 -7.29
C TYR A 165 8.72 35.32 -7.74
N PRO A 166 7.74 36.07 -8.27
CA PRO A 166 7.94 37.44 -8.68
C PRO A 166 8.19 38.36 -7.47
N GLU A 167 8.79 39.52 -7.73
CA GLU A 167 9.12 40.49 -6.68
C GLU A 167 7.96 41.46 -6.37
N SER A 168 7.10 41.74 -7.35
CA SER A 168 6.02 42.71 -7.19
C SER A 168 4.79 42.10 -6.52
N PHE A 169 4.14 42.88 -5.67
CA PHE A 169 2.93 42.45 -4.94
C PHE A 169 1.82 41.96 -5.89
N ASP A 170 1.58 42.69 -6.98
CA ASP A 170 0.51 42.39 -7.93
C ASP A 170 0.77 41.08 -8.71
N GLU A 171 2.02 40.80 -9.04
CA GLU A 171 2.41 39.54 -9.68
C GLU A 171 2.33 38.36 -8.70
N ILE A 172 2.73 38.54 -7.42
CA ILE A 172 2.58 37.50 -6.38
C ILE A 172 1.09 37.18 -6.16
N ARG A 173 0.23 38.20 -6.14
CA ARG A 173 -1.22 38.04 -6.05
C ARG A 173 -1.75 37.26 -7.25
N SER A 174 -1.35 37.66 -8.46
CA SER A 174 -1.76 37.01 -9.71
C SER A 174 -1.33 35.54 -9.74
N LEU A 175 -0.09 35.25 -9.33
CA LEU A 175 0.42 33.89 -9.22
C LEU A 175 -0.32 33.07 -8.15
N SER A 176 -0.69 33.68 -7.02
CA SER A 176 -1.44 32.98 -5.96
C SER A 176 -2.83 32.53 -6.43
N ILE A 177 -3.49 33.34 -7.26
CA ILE A 177 -4.76 32.98 -7.92
C ILE A 177 -4.50 31.86 -8.92
N GLU A 178 -3.49 32.03 -9.77
CA GLU A 178 -3.10 31.07 -10.79
C GLU A 178 -2.82 29.69 -10.17
N HIS A 179 -2.10 29.66 -9.05
CA HIS A 179 -1.77 28.46 -8.30
C HIS A 179 -3.01 27.68 -7.84
N LEU A 180 -4.13 28.35 -7.55
CA LEU A 180 -5.38 27.71 -7.13
C LEU A 180 -6.22 27.17 -8.28
N VAL A 181 -6.01 27.65 -9.51
CA VAL A 181 -6.82 27.26 -10.68
C VAL A 181 -6.06 26.43 -11.71
N LYS A 182 -4.72 26.46 -11.67
CA LYS A 182 -3.85 25.67 -12.54
C LYS A 182 -3.25 24.48 -11.80
N PRO A 183 -2.78 23.44 -12.52
CA PRO A 183 -2.21 22.26 -11.91
C PRO A 183 -0.94 22.55 -11.11
N VAL A 184 -0.71 21.79 -10.04
CA VAL A 184 0.57 21.75 -9.31
C VAL A 184 1.51 20.80 -10.06
N ARG A 185 2.58 21.33 -10.65
CA ARG A 185 3.55 20.59 -11.49
C ARG A 185 4.76 20.14 -10.66
N PHE A 186 4.53 19.39 -9.59
CA PHE A 186 5.56 19.05 -8.60
C PHE A 186 6.68 18.20 -9.19
N ARG A 187 6.37 17.19 -10.01
CA ARG A 187 7.36 16.37 -10.72
C ARG A 187 8.34 17.25 -11.52
N GLU A 188 7.80 18.13 -12.36
CA GLU A 188 8.61 19.03 -13.19
C GLU A 188 9.41 20.03 -12.34
N LEU A 189 8.84 20.51 -11.24
CA LEU A 189 9.54 21.38 -10.30
C LEU A 189 10.76 20.69 -9.69
N ILE A 190 10.63 19.43 -9.29
CA ILE A 190 11.76 18.67 -8.73
C ILE A 190 12.87 18.48 -9.78
N ASP A 191 12.52 18.19 -11.03
CA ASP A 191 13.50 18.12 -12.12
C ASP A 191 14.20 19.47 -12.35
N LYS A 192 13.46 20.59 -12.27
CA LYS A 192 14.01 21.95 -12.37
C LYS A 192 14.97 22.28 -11.23
N LEU A 193 14.56 22.04 -9.98
CA LEU A 193 15.41 22.25 -8.81
C LEU A 193 16.69 21.41 -8.89
N TYR A 194 16.58 20.16 -9.37
CA TYR A 194 17.75 19.33 -9.60
C TYR A 194 18.69 19.92 -10.67
N ALA A 195 18.15 20.45 -11.76
CA ALA A 195 18.93 21.14 -12.79
C ALA A 195 19.63 22.40 -12.24
N GLU A 196 19.01 23.09 -11.28
CA GLU A 196 19.58 24.20 -10.50
C GLU A 196 20.57 23.75 -9.40
N ASN A 197 21.11 22.54 -9.52
CA ASN A 197 22.11 21.96 -8.63
C ASN A 197 21.62 21.68 -7.19
N VAL A 198 20.31 21.65 -6.94
CA VAL A 198 19.78 21.16 -5.66
C VAL A 198 20.05 19.65 -5.56
N ARG A 199 20.72 19.24 -4.49
CA ARG A 199 21.05 17.83 -4.21
C ARG A 199 20.47 17.30 -2.91
N MET A 200 20.00 18.19 -2.04
CA MET A 200 19.41 17.81 -0.75
C MET A 200 18.02 18.41 -0.61
N PHE A 201 17.02 17.54 -0.50
CA PHE A 201 15.61 17.91 -0.36
C PHE A 201 15.15 17.63 1.07
N VAL A 202 14.74 18.67 1.80
CA VAL A 202 14.20 18.52 3.16
C VAL A 202 12.71 18.84 3.14
N GLN A 203 11.86 17.82 3.28
CA GLN A 203 10.42 18.03 3.42
C GLN A 203 10.12 18.55 4.83
N VAL A 204 9.58 19.77 4.91
CA VAL A 204 9.14 20.38 6.18
C VAL A 204 7.62 20.28 6.30
N GLY A 205 7.15 19.50 7.27
CA GLY A 205 5.72 19.25 7.49
C GLY A 205 5.37 17.75 7.43
N SER A 206 4.08 17.45 7.33
CA SER A 206 3.57 16.07 7.18
C SER A 206 3.24 15.76 5.72
N GLY A 207 3.33 14.49 5.34
CA GLY A 207 3.03 14.02 3.98
C GLY A 207 4.11 13.08 3.46
N GLY A 208 3.96 12.64 2.21
CA GLY A 208 4.86 11.69 1.55
C GLY A 208 5.70 12.29 0.42
N LEU A 209 5.99 13.59 0.42
CA LEU A 209 6.67 14.25 -0.70
C LEU A 209 8.07 13.67 -0.97
N VAL A 210 8.79 13.22 0.06
CA VAL A 210 10.09 12.53 -0.13
C VAL A 210 9.97 11.35 -1.11
N GLY A 211 8.91 10.55 -1.02
CA GLY A 211 8.71 9.44 -1.97
C GLY A 211 8.49 9.92 -3.40
N PHE A 212 7.81 11.05 -3.60
CA PHE A 212 7.64 11.65 -4.94
C PHE A 212 8.93 12.23 -5.50
N VAL A 213 9.78 12.83 -4.64
CA VAL A 213 11.14 13.22 -5.02
C VAL A 213 11.94 11.98 -5.42
N ASP A 214 11.84 10.90 -4.63
CA ASP A 214 12.59 9.68 -4.87
C ASP A 214 12.24 9.04 -6.22
N ASP A 215 10.94 8.98 -6.51
CA ASP A 215 10.38 8.49 -7.76
C ASP A 215 10.79 9.34 -8.96
N THR A 216 10.78 10.68 -8.82
CA THR A 216 11.11 11.62 -9.89
C THR A 216 12.60 11.60 -10.23
N LEU A 217 13.47 11.55 -9.20
CA LEU A 217 14.92 11.59 -9.38
C LEU A 217 15.58 10.21 -9.40
N LYS A 218 14.79 9.14 -9.60
CA LYS A 218 15.28 7.76 -9.63
C LYS A 218 16.50 7.61 -10.55
N GLY A 219 17.58 7.06 -10.01
CA GLY A 219 18.85 6.86 -10.72
C GLY A 219 19.79 8.08 -10.76
N LYS A 220 19.39 9.24 -10.23
CA LYS A 220 20.24 10.43 -10.09
C LYS A 220 20.86 10.50 -8.68
N SER A 221 21.96 11.24 -8.52
CA SER A 221 22.58 11.47 -7.20
C SER A 221 21.91 12.65 -6.49
N TYR A 222 21.20 12.36 -5.40
CA TYR A 222 20.56 13.32 -4.49
C TYR A 222 20.31 12.64 -3.14
N SER A 223 19.92 13.43 -2.14
CA SER A 223 19.43 12.99 -0.85
C SER A 223 18.08 13.67 -0.55
N ALA A 224 17.14 12.94 0.02
CA ALA A 224 15.83 13.47 0.41
C ALA A 224 15.44 12.96 1.81
N ILE A 225 14.89 13.85 2.66
CA ILE A 225 14.50 13.51 4.02
C ILE A 225 13.33 14.34 4.52
N ALA A 226 12.39 13.71 5.24
CA ALA A 226 11.29 14.40 5.89
C ALA A 226 11.69 14.83 7.30
N SER A 227 11.30 16.02 7.73
CA SER A 227 11.54 16.49 9.11
C SER A 227 10.55 15.94 10.13
N ASN A 228 9.49 15.29 9.65
CA ASN A 228 8.50 14.62 10.48
C ASN A 228 7.96 13.37 9.78
N VAL A 229 7.97 12.25 10.48
CA VAL A 229 7.49 10.95 10.00
C VAL A 229 6.63 10.32 11.10
N PRO A 230 5.60 9.52 10.77
CA PRO A 230 4.72 8.92 11.79
C PRO A 230 5.45 7.90 12.67
N ILE A 231 6.56 7.34 12.16
CA ILE A 231 7.30 6.22 12.76
C ILE A 231 8.33 6.63 13.83
N ARG A 232 8.53 7.95 14.05
CA ARG A 232 9.62 8.44 14.92
C ARG A 232 9.21 9.70 15.66
N GLY A 233 9.63 9.82 16.92
CA GLY A 233 9.44 11.04 17.70
C GLY A 233 10.08 12.25 17.03
N GLY A 234 9.44 13.42 17.10
CA GLY A 234 9.85 14.61 16.35
C GLY A 234 11.32 15.01 16.58
N LEU A 235 11.80 14.98 17.83
CA LEU A 235 13.20 15.31 18.14
C LEU A 235 14.20 14.32 17.52
N GLN A 236 13.89 13.02 17.57
CA GLN A 236 14.73 11.99 16.95
C GLN A 236 14.73 12.11 15.43
N GLN A 237 13.60 12.50 14.82
CA GLN A 237 13.55 12.75 13.39
C GLN A 237 14.37 13.98 13.00
N ILE A 238 14.27 15.07 13.76
CA ILE A 238 15.10 16.26 13.57
C ILE A 238 16.59 15.91 13.69
N GLN A 239 17.00 15.11 14.67
CA GLN A 239 18.39 14.62 14.78
C GLN A 239 18.87 13.90 13.51
N ARG A 240 17.99 13.12 12.87
CA ARG A 240 18.32 12.45 11.60
C ARG A 240 18.41 13.41 10.44
N VAL A 241 17.57 14.45 10.39
CA VAL A 241 17.72 15.55 9.41
C VAL A 241 19.08 16.22 9.59
N MET A 242 19.46 16.52 10.83
CA MET A 242 20.76 17.11 11.13
C MET A 242 21.92 16.19 10.71
N ALA A 243 21.81 14.90 10.99
CA ALA A 243 22.82 13.91 10.59
C ALA A 243 22.92 13.77 9.06
N ALA A 244 21.80 13.75 8.35
CA ALA A 244 21.79 13.70 6.89
C ALA A 244 22.44 14.95 6.28
N LEU A 245 22.09 16.14 6.80
CA LEU A 245 22.72 17.39 6.38
C LEU A 245 24.23 17.40 6.68
N PHE A 246 24.66 16.88 7.82
CA PHE A 246 26.08 16.73 8.17
C PHE A 246 26.82 15.81 7.20
N VAL A 247 26.23 14.68 6.82
CA VAL A 247 26.81 13.73 5.87
C VAL A 247 26.95 14.36 4.47
N GLU A 248 25.99 15.20 4.07
CA GLU A 248 26.06 16.01 2.85
C GLU A 248 27.03 17.21 2.95
N GLY A 249 27.75 17.35 4.07
CA GLY A 249 28.80 18.35 4.25
C GLY A 249 28.34 19.69 4.86
N LYS A 250 27.08 19.81 5.31
CA LYS A 250 26.60 21.01 5.99
C LYS A 250 27.14 21.08 7.42
N ALA A 251 27.70 22.22 7.80
CA ALA A 251 28.02 22.50 9.19
C ALA A 251 26.73 22.58 10.02
N ILE A 252 26.68 21.84 11.12
CA ILE A 252 25.51 21.77 12.00
C ILE A 252 25.81 22.44 13.34
N ASP A 253 24.92 23.34 13.77
CA ASP A 253 24.97 23.94 15.10
C ASP A 253 24.22 23.07 16.11
N LEU A 254 24.97 22.41 16.99
CA LEU A 254 24.43 21.53 18.04
C LEU A 254 24.21 22.25 19.38
N THR A 255 24.55 23.54 19.48
CA THR A 255 24.45 24.30 20.75
C THR A 255 23.01 24.36 21.27
N PHE A 256 22.03 24.52 20.37
CA PHE A 256 20.61 24.49 20.70
C PHE A 256 20.15 23.14 21.31
N MET A 257 20.87 22.04 21.05
CA MET A 257 20.59 20.72 21.63
C MET A 257 21.27 20.52 22.99
N GLY A 258 21.89 21.56 23.57
CA GLY A 258 22.66 21.46 24.81
C GLY A 258 24.05 20.86 24.62
N VAL A 259 24.46 20.57 23.38
CA VAL A 259 25.82 20.15 23.03
C VAL A 259 26.66 21.41 22.76
N GLY A 260 26.75 22.26 23.77
CA GLY A 260 27.72 23.35 23.76
C GLY A 260 29.13 22.77 23.88
N ALA A 261 30.11 23.42 23.24
CA ALA A 261 31.51 23.12 23.46
C ALA A 261 31.89 23.41 24.92
N GLN A 262 31.67 22.45 25.82
CA GLN A 262 32.49 22.35 27.02
C GLN A 262 33.89 22.03 26.53
N GLN A 263 34.71 23.06 26.31
CA GLN A 263 36.16 22.94 26.30
C GLN A 263 36.62 22.51 27.70
N THR A 264 36.29 21.29 28.09
CA THR A 264 37.11 20.55 29.02
C THR A 264 38.21 19.96 28.16
N ALA A 265 39.46 20.26 28.48
CA ALA A 265 40.63 19.70 27.82
C ALA A 265 40.62 18.16 28.01
N ARG A 266 39.84 17.46 27.20
CA ARG A 266 39.84 16.01 27.16
C ARG A 266 41.07 15.59 26.39
N LYS A 267 41.84 14.66 26.98
CA LYS A 267 42.99 14.03 26.33
C LYS A 267 42.59 13.62 24.90
N PRO A 268 43.41 13.90 23.89
CA PRO A 268 43.10 13.56 22.51
C PRO A 268 42.83 12.05 22.43
N MET A 269 41.62 11.70 22.02
CA MET A 269 41.22 10.32 21.81
C MET A 269 41.72 9.88 20.44
N LYS A 270 42.53 8.83 20.41
CA LYS A 270 43.02 8.27 19.16
C LYS A 270 41.87 7.49 18.51
N LEU A 271 41.22 8.09 17.51
CA LEU A 271 40.19 7.42 16.72
C LEU A 271 40.83 6.25 15.95
N GLN A 272 40.46 5.02 16.30
CA GLN A 272 40.82 3.84 15.52
C GLN A 272 39.84 3.73 14.35
N LEU A 273 40.11 4.45 13.27
CA LEU A 273 39.22 4.57 12.11
C LEU A 273 39.07 3.27 11.28
N GLY A 274 39.66 2.15 11.73
CA GLY A 274 39.62 0.84 11.06
C GLY A 274 40.24 0.80 9.65
N SER A 275 40.64 1.95 9.11
CA SER A 275 41.05 2.17 7.73
C SER A 275 42.37 2.94 7.75
N PRO A 276 43.41 2.51 7.02
CA PRO A 276 44.61 3.31 6.88
C PRO A 276 44.28 4.64 6.21
N PHE A 277 44.82 5.75 6.73
CA PHE A 277 44.76 7.03 6.04
C PHE A 277 45.43 6.88 4.67
N VAL A 278 44.70 7.23 3.60
CA VAL A 278 45.29 7.34 2.26
C VAL A 278 46.12 8.62 2.23
N THR A 279 47.40 8.51 2.55
CA THR A 279 48.34 9.65 2.61
C THR A 279 49.17 9.79 1.33
N SER A 280 49.11 8.80 0.44
CA SER A 280 49.91 8.73 -0.79
C SER A 280 49.08 8.20 -1.95
N PHE A 281 48.96 9.00 -3.01
CA PHE A 281 48.46 8.57 -4.31
C PHE A 281 49.65 8.42 -5.26
N ASP A 282 50.34 7.27 -5.24
CA ASP A 282 51.49 7.04 -6.11
C ASP A 282 51.12 7.06 -7.61
N SER A 283 49.85 6.81 -7.94
CA SER A 283 49.28 6.96 -9.28
C SER A 283 49.24 8.43 -9.75
N LEU A 284 49.03 9.39 -8.85
CA LEU A 284 49.06 10.83 -9.17
C LEU A 284 50.48 11.32 -9.42
N LYS A 285 51.50 10.69 -8.79
CA LYS A 285 52.93 10.99 -9.07
C LYS A 285 53.36 10.61 -10.49
N LYS A 286 52.62 9.71 -11.15
CA LYS A 286 52.88 9.27 -12.53
C LYS A 286 52.14 10.10 -13.58
N ILE A 287 51.27 11.02 -13.17
CA ILE A 287 50.67 12.00 -14.09
C ILE A 287 51.77 12.97 -14.47
N THR A 288 52.46 12.64 -15.56
CA THR A 288 53.41 13.54 -16.19
C THR A 288 52.58 14.58 -16.90
N VAL A 289 52.51 15.80 -16.33
CA VAL A 289 51.91 16.93 -17.03
C VAL A 289 52.81 17.19 -18.25
N HIS A 290 52.37 16.74 -19.43
CA HIS A 290 53.04 17.11 -20.66
C HIS A 290 52.90 18.62 -20.84
N GLN A 291 54.03 19.32 -20.86
CA GLN A 291 54.04 20.69 -21.38
C GLN A 291 53.54 20.61 -22.83
N PRO A 292 52.50 21.38 -23.21
CA PRO A 292 52.14 21.48 -24.62
C PRO A 292 53.38 21.95 -25.39
N LYS A 293 53.71 21.23 -26.47
CA LYS A 293 54.76 21.67 -27.41
C LYS A 293 54.37 23.05 -27.94
N LYS A 294 55.36 23.95 -27.96
CA LYS A 294 55.38 25.32 -28.48
C LYS A 294 54.26 25.67 -29.48
N GLU A 295 53.60 26.80 -29.16
CA GLU A 295 52.85 27.75 -29.99
C GLU A 295 52.65 27.40 -31.48
N LEU A 296 51.39 27.20 -31.86
CA LEU A 296 50.93 27.53 -33.21
C LEU A 296 50.82 29.06 -33.29
N ALA A 297 51.86 29.71 -33.82
CA ALA A 297 51.78 31.12 -34.19
C ALA A 297 50.81 31.27 -35.38
N LEU A 298 49.60 31.73 -35.10
CA LEU A 298 48.60 32.13 -36.11
C LEU A 298 48.45 33.66 -36.04
N ASP A 299 49.57 34.37 -36.20
CA ASP A 299 49.62 35.82 -35.98
C ASP A 299 49.01 36.65 -37.13
N ASP A 300 48.40 36.04 -38.15
CA ASP A 300 47.91 36.80 -39.30
C ASP A 300 46.60 36.24 -39.90
N VAL A 301 45.55 36.14 -39.08
CA VAL A 301 44.23 35.70 -39.56
C VAL A 301 43.18 36.82 -39.48
N ALA A 302 42.79 37.33 -40.65
CA ALA A 302 41.72 38.32 -40.83
C ALA A 302 40.33 37.83 -40.38
N ASN A 303 40.14 36.51 -40.21
CA ASN A 303 38.87 35.89 -39.85
C ASN A 303 38.57 36.01 -38.33
N PRO A 304 37.46 36.65 -37.92
CA PRO A 304 37.09 36.83 -36.51
C PRO A 304 36.95 35.54 -35.71
N VAL A 305 36.48 34.45 -36.34
CA VAL A 305 36.28 33.15 -35.69
C VAL A 305 37.61 32.49 -35.35
N MET A 306 38.60 32.61 -36.24
CA MET A 306 39.95 32.09 -36.00
C MET A 306 40.68 32.89 -34.92
N ARG A 307 40.40 34.18 -34.80
CA ARG A 307 40.92 35.04 -33.74
C ARG A 307 40.36 34.65 -32.37
N ALA A 308 39.06 34.37 -32.29
CA ALA A 308 38.43 33.87 -31.07
C ALA A 308 38.93 32.48 -30.67
N LEU A 309 39.13 31.58 -31.66
CA LEU A 309 39.73 30.26 -31.41
C LEU A 309 41.17 30.35 -30.89
N SER A 310 41.98 31.24 -31.47
CA SER A 310 43.35 31.48 -31.03
C SER A 310 43.40 32.06 -29.61
N ALA A 311 42.51 33.00 -29.28
CA ALA A 311 42.39 33.55 -27.93
C ALA A 311 42.03 32.46 -26.90
N ASN A 312 41.03 31.61 -27.20
CA ASN A 312 40.64 30.50 -26.34
C ASN A 312 41.78 29.48 -26.15
N LEU A 313 42.49 29.14 -27.22
CA LEU A 313 43.63 28.21 -27.13
C LEU A 313 44.77 28.78 -26.29
N HIS A 314 45.01 30.09 -26.36
CA HIS A 314 46.01 30.77 -25.53
C HIS A 314 45.59 30.80 -24.05
N GLU A 315 44.32 31.05 -23.76
CA GLU A 315 43.76 31.00 -22.41
C GLU A 315 43.85 29.59 -21.81
N ILE A 316 43.51 28.55 -22.58
CA ILE A 316 43.64 27.15 -22.15
C ILE A 316 45.10 26.81 -21.84
N ALA A 317 46.04 27.29 -22.65
CA ALA A 317 47.47 27.06 -22.41
C ALA A 317 47.97 27.78 -21.14
N LEU A 318 47.51 29.00 -20.87
CA LEU A 318 47.82 29.75 -19.65
C LEU A 318 47.28 29.03 -18.40
N VAL A 319 46.02 28.61 -18.42
CA VAL A 319 45.38 27.86 -17.32
C VAL A 319 46.11 26.54 -17.06
N GLN A 320 46.50 25.81 -18.11
CA GLN A 320 47.29 24.58 -17.96
C GLN A 320 48.67 24.86 -17.35
N SER A 321 49.32 25.97 -17.70
CA SER A 321 50.61 26.36 -17.14
C SER A 321 50.50 26.73 -15.65
N GLU A 322 49.42 27.41 -15.26
CA GLU A 322 49.15 27.83 -13.89
C GLU A 322 48.86 26.63 -12.98
N ILE A 323 48.01 25.70 -13.44
CA ILE A 323 47.76 24.42 -12.76
C ILE A 323 49.06 23.62 -12.61
N ALA A 324 49.89 23.56 -13.64
CA ALA A 324 51.18 22.88 -13.58
C ALA A 324 52.19 23.56 -12.62
N GLY A 325 52.10 24.87 -12.44
CA GLY A 325 52.88 25.64 -11.48
C GLY A 325 52.44 25.39 -10.03
N LEU A 326 51.13 25.40 -9.78
CA LEU A 326 50.54 25.12 -8.46
C LEU A 326 50.83 23.70 -7.96
N ILE A 327 50.84 22.72 -8.87
CA ILE A 327 51.22 21.34 -8.55
C ILE A 327 52.70 21.23 -8.17
N ARG A 328 53.59 22.00 -8.83
CA ARG A 328 55.04 21.99 -8.57
C ARG A 328 55.44 22.69 -7.28
N ASN A 329 54.75 23.76 -6.91
CA ASN A 329 55.09 24.59 -5.74
C ASN A 329 54.44 24.14 -4.43
N ARG A 330 53.90 22.90 -4.37
CA ARG A 330 53.27 22.39 -3.15
C ARG A 330 54.35 22.07 -2.09
N PRO A 331 54.34 22.68 -0.89
CA PRO A 331 55.33 22.39 0.12
C PRO A 331 55.13 20.98 0.67
N VAL A 332 56.14 20.12 0.52
CA VAL A 332 56.16 18.77 1.09
C VAL A 332 56.70 18.87 2.52
N ALA A 333 55.83 18.75 3.52
CA ALA A 333 56.25 18.51 4.89
C ALA A 333 56.75 17.06 5.01
N ALA A 334 58.02 16.88 5.39
CA ALA A 334 58.64 15.57 5.54
C ALA A 334 58.01 14.79 6.73
N PRO A 335 57.54 13.54 6.54
CA PRO A 335 57.19 12.67 7.66
C PRO A 335 58.44 12.02 8.24
N ALA A 336 58.49 11.95 9.57
CA ALA A 336 59.53 11.24 10.31
C ALA A 336 59.62 9.75 9.91
N ALA A 337 60.85 9.26 9.80
CA ALA A 337 61.19 7.90 9.40
C ALA A 337 60.45 6.83 10.24
N ARG A 338 59.74 5.93 9.56
CA ARG A 338 59.30 4.64 10.11
C ARG A 338 59.63 3.52 9.14
N ALA A 339 60.06 2.41 9.75
CA ALA A 339 60.75 1.28 9.13
C ALA A 339 60.00 0.64 7.95
N ASN A 340 60.78 0.25 6.94
CA ASN A 340 60.36 -0.46 5.75
C ASN A 340 59.66 -1.79 6.09
N VAL A 341 58.37 -1.87 5.80
CA VAL A 341 57.68 -3.14 5.56
C VAL A 341 57.17 -3.08 4.12
N ARG A 342 57.67 -3.96 3.26
CA ARG A 342 57.24 -4.06 1.85
C ARG A 342 55.80 -4.58 1.82
N PRO A 343 54.82 -3.88 1.21
CA PRO A 343 53.51 -4.45 0.95
C PRO A 343 53.57 -5.29 -0.32
N GLU A 344 53.15 -6.54 -0.21
CA GLU A 344 52.86 -7.40 -1.35
C GLU A 344 51.75 -6.78 -2.22
N THR A 345 51.92 -6.89 -3.53
CA THR A 345 50.96 -6.44 -4.55
C THR A 345 49.61 -7.16 -4.41
N ILE A 346 48.58 -6.45 -3.96
CA ILE A 346 47.18 -6.92 -4.00
C ILE A 346 46.64 -6.65 -5.42
N LYS A 347 46.32 -7.72 -6.14
CA LYS A 347 45.60 -7.67 -7.43
C LYS A 347 44.16 -7.16 -7.19
N GLN A 348 43.69 -6.21 -7.99
CA GLN A 348 42.26 -5.86 -8.02
C GLN A 348 41.46 -7.11 -8.47
N PRO A 349 40.42 -7.52 -7.73
CA PRO A 349 39.63 -8.68 -8.10
C PRO A 349 38.82 -8.40 -9.38
N ALA A 350 38.72 -9.40 -10.25
CA ALA A 350 37.98 -9.34 -11.49
C ALA A 350 36.49 -9.06 -11.24
N GLN A 351 35.92 -8.11 -11.99
CA GLN A 351 34.50 -7.78 -11.93
C GLN A 351 33.70 -8.89 -12.64
N ARG A 352 32.71 -9.46 -11.96
CA ARG A 352 31.84 -10.52 -12.52
C ARG A 352 30.85 -9.91 -13.51
N ALA A 353 30.53 -10.63 -14.60
CA ALA A 353 29.60 -10.17 -15.63
C ALA A 353 28.13 -10.27 -15.15
N PRO A 354 27.24 -9.36 -15.60
CA PRO A 354 25.80 -9.49 -15.35
C PRO A 354 25.25 -10.76 -16.03
N PHE A 355 24.15 -11.29 -15.51
CA PHE A 355 23.56 -12.55 -15.97
C PHE A 355 22.02 -12.52 -15.97
N LYS A 356 21.43 -13.52 -16.64
CA LYS A 356 19.99 -13.78 -16.62
C LYS A 356 19.74 -15.25 -16.32
N LYS A 357 18.73 -15.56 -15.51
CA LYS A 357 18.29 -16.92 -15.18
C LYS A 357 16.79 -17.04 -15.40
N GLN A 358 16.38 -18.08 -16.13
CA GLN A 358 14.96 -18.41 -16.25
C GLN A 358 14.48 -19.10 -14.97
N LEU A 359 13.36 -18.63 -14.45
CA LEU A 359 12.62 -19.25 -13.36
C LEU A 359 11.41 -19.96 -13.96
N ASP A 360 11.25 -21.25 -13.67
CA ASP A 360 10.08 -22.04 -14.05
C ASP A 360 9.53 -22.70 -12.78
N VAL A 361 8.44 -22.13 -12.25
CA VAL A 361 7.79 -22.61 -11.02
C VAL A 361 6.37 -22.99 -11.36
N SER A 362 6.00 -24.23 -11.09
CA SER A 362 4.65 -24.74 -11.34
C SER A 362 4.31 -25.80 -10.31
N LEU A 363 3.03 -26.13 -10.18
CA LEU A 363 2.60 -27.26 -9.35
C LEU A 363 3.14 -28.61 -9.86
N GLN A 364 3.62 -28.70 -11.10
CA GLN A 364 4.26 -29.91 -11.61
C GLN A 364 5.67 -30.11 -11.04
N ASN A 365 6.47 -29.04 -10.97
CA ASN A 365 7.85 -29.12 -10.49
C ASN A 365 8.00 -28.79 -8.99
N SER A 366 7.02 -28.09 -8.43
CA SER A 366 6.94 -27.67 -7.03
C SER A 366 5.56 -28.01 -6.44
N PRO A 367 5.18 -29.30 -6.38
CA PRO A 367 3.83 -29.73 -6.00
C PRO A 367 3.40 -29.28 -4.59
N TRP A 368 4.36 -29.08 -3.69
CA TRP A 368 4.10 -28.56 -2.33
C TRP A 368 3.52 -27.14 -2.31
N LEU A 369 3.64 -26.34 -3.38
CA LEU A 369 3.06 -25.00 -3.42
C LEU A 369 1.53 -24.99 -3.33
N ILE A 370 0.88 -26.13 -3.58
CA ILE A 370 -0.56 -26.29 -3.32
C ILE A 370 -0.89 -26.08 -1.84
N ASP A 371 0.05 -26.34 -0.94
CA ASP A 371 -0.10 -26.14 0.50
C ASP A 371 0.22 -24.69 0.93
N HIS A 372 0.68 -23.83 0.01
CA HIS A 372 0.75 -22.38 0.21
C HIS A 372 -0.38 -21.69 -0.57
N SER A 373 -1.61 -22.14 -0.28
CA SER A 373 -2.86 -21.64 -0.85
C SER A 373 -3.52 -20.65 0.10
N LEU A 374 -3.82 -19.44 -0.37
CA LEU A 374 -4.44 -18.40 0.47
C LEU A 374 -5.90 -18.68 0.81
N LEU A 375 -6.53 -19.63 0.12
CA LEU A 375 -7.93 -20.02 0.28
C LEU A 375 -8.04 -21.47 0.72
N LYS A 376 -8.53 -21.67 1.94
CA LYS A 376 -8.76 -23.00 2.51
C LYS A 376 -9.96 -23.64 1.83
N GLN A 377 -9.74 -24.80 1.20
CA GLN A 377 -10.79 -25.60 0.58
C GLN A 377 -10.87 -27.00 1.19
N LYS A 378 -11.93 -27.71 0.84
CA LYS A 378 -12.11 -29.11 1.21
C LYS A 378 -10.90 -29.95 0.74
N PRO A 379 -10.37 -30.86 1.57
CA PRO A 379 -9.33 -31.78 1.14
C PRO A 379 -9.72 -32.50 -0.15
N GLY A 380 -8.82 -32.50 -1.14
CA GLY A 380 -9.09 -33.07 -2.47
C GLY A 380 -9.96 -32.21 -3.39
N TRP A 381 -10.09 -30.90 -3.12
CA TRP A 381 -10.78 -29.97 -4.02
C TRP A 381 -10.20 -30.05 -5.44
N HIS A 382 -11.09 -30.20 -6.43
CA HIS A 382 -10.70 -30.55 -7.80
C HIS A 382 -10.21 -29.34 -8.62
N CYS A 383 -10.59 -28.12 -8.25
CA CYS A 383 -10.24 -26.90 -8.97
C CYS A 383 -9.15 -26.12 -8.22
N VAL A 384 -7.91 -26.23 -8.68
CA VAL A 384 -6.74 -25.54 -8.09
C VAL A 384 -6.90 -24.02 -8.09
N GLU A 385 -7.52 -23.44 -9.12
CA GLU A 385 -7.72 -21.98 -9.22
C GLU A 385 -8.58 -21.42 -8.07
N ASP A 386 -9.46 -22.24 -7.49
CA ASP A 386 -10.26 -21.86 -6.31
C ASP A 386 -9.47 -21.88 -4.98
N MET A 387 -8.25 -22.40 -4.98
CA MET A 387 -7.35 -22.43 -3.82
C MET A 387 -6.40 -21.23 -3.78
N ASP A 388 -6.17 -20.58 -4.94
CA ASP A 388 -5.25 -19.44 -5.10
C ASP A 388 -3.83 -19.73 -4.53
N PRO A 389 -3.14 -20.79 -5.03
CA PRO A 389 -1.78 -21.10 -4.63
C PRO A 389 -0.80 -20.03 -5.11
N VAL A 390 0.05 -19.55 -4.20
CA VAL A 390 1.01 -18.48 -4.48
C VAL A 390 2.42 -18.88 -4.05
N ILE A 391 3.43 -18.40 -4.77
CA ILE A 391 4.83 -18.55 -4.34
C ILE A 391 5.03 -17.70 -3.09
N PRO A 392 5.45 -18.28 -1.94
CA PRO A 392 5.75 -17.50 -0.76
C PRO A 392 6.93 -16.57 -1.03
N MET A 393 6.90 -15.36 -0.45
CA MET A 393 8.01 -14.41 -0.52
C MET A 393 9.35 -15.05 -0.11
N THR A 394 9.30 -15.95 0.88
CA THR A 394 10.46 -16.65 1.41
C THR A 394 11.12 -17.59 0.42
N MET A 395 10.33 -18.23 -0.45
CA MET A 395 10.88 -19.04 -1.53
C MET A 395 11.64 -18.17 -2.54
N ILE A 396 11.12 -16.99 -2.91
CA ILE A 396 11.75 -16.13 -3.90
C ILE A 396 13.11 -15.62 -3.46
N PHE A 397 13.24 -15.12 -2.23
CA PHE A 397 14.53 -14.61 -1.81
C PHE A 397 15.54 -15.74 -1.57
N GLU A 398 15.10 -16.94 -1.15
CA GLU A 398 15.99 -18.11 -1.13
C GLU A 398 16.45 -18.50 -2.54
N VAL A 399 15.55 -18.46 -3.53
CA VAL A 399 15.90 -18.67 -4.94
C VAL A 399 16.91 -17.62 -5.41
N PHE A 400 16.79 -16.35 -5.01
CA PHE A 400 17.81 -15.35 -5.28
C PHE A 400 19.16 -15.68 -4.64
N GLY A 401 19.16 -16.18 -3.40
CA GLY A 401 20.36 -16.68 -2.73
C GLY A 401 21.02 -17.83 -3.49
N ASP A 402 20.24 -18.82 -3.93
CA ASP A 402 20.72 -19.96 -4.72
C ASP A 402 21.30 -19.51 -6.05
N ILE A 403 20.61 -18.63 -6.78
CA ILE A 403 21.07 -18.07 -8.05
C ILE A 403 22.39 -17.30 -7.86
N ALA A 404 22.48 -16.45 -6.83
CA ALA A 404 23.71 -15.71 -6.54
C ALA A 404 24.89 -16.65 -6.27
N ARG A 405 24.67 -17.72 -5.49
CA ARG A 405 25.67 -18.73 -5.17
C ARG A 405 26.11 -19.53 -6.39
N GLU A 406 25.18 -19.94 -7.26
CA GLU A 406 25.50 -20.60 -8.54
C GLU A 406 26.45 -19.76 -9.40
N GLN A 407 26.29 -18.43 -9.39
CA GLN A 407 27.12 -17.49 -10.16
C GLN A 407 28.46 -17.17 -9.48
N ALA A 408 28.68 -17.61 -8.23
CA ALA A 408 29.93 -17.47 -7.50
C ALA A 408 30.29 -18.74 -6.71
N PRO A 409 30.73 -19.80 -7.41
CA PRO A 409 31.15 -21.05 -6.77
C PRO A 409 32.23 -20.82 -5.70
N GLY A 410 32.09 -21.51 -4.56
CA GLY A 410 33.00 -21.42 -3.42
C GLY A 410 32.64 -20.36 -2.39
N LEU A 411 31.70 -19.46 -2.70
CA LEU A 411 31.13 -18.55 -1.72
C LEU A 411 29.79 -19.09 -1.19
N ARG A 412 29.45 -18.72 0.04
CA ARG A 412 28.13 -18.98 0.65
C ARG A 412 27.32 -17.71 0.76
N VAL A 413 26.00 -17.85 0.87
CA VAL A 413 25.10 -16.73 1.17
C VAL A 413 25.35 -16.27 2.61
N GLN A 414 25.70 -14.99 2.77
CA GLN A 414 25.87 -14.35 4.08
C GLN A 414 24.63 -13.54 4.44
N LYS A 415 24.18 -12.66 3.53
CA LYS A 415 23.00 -11.82 3.74
C LYS A 415 22.18 -11.71 2.47
N ILE A 416 20.87 -11.55 2.65
CA ILE A 416 19.95 -11.11 1.61
C ILE A 416 19.29 -9.83 2.13
N MET A 417 19.43 -8.73 1.41
CA MET A 417 19.10 -7.37 1.86
C MET A 417 18.12 -6.71 0.90
N ALA A 418 17.46 -5.66 1.39
CA ALA A 418 16.55 -4.82 0.63
C ALA A 418 15.46 -5.61 -0.11
N ILE A 419 14.96 -6.68 0.51
CA ILE A 419 13.96 -7.57 -0.08
C ILE A 419 12.64 -6.84 -0.18
N LYS A 420 12.10 -6.75 -1.40
CA LYS A 420 10.79 -6.16 -1.68
C LYS A 420 9.99 -7.08 -2.58
N VAL A 421 8.71 -7.26 -2.27
CA VAL A 421 7.73 -7.95 -3.13
C VAL A 421 6.64 -6.96 -3.48
N PHE A 422 6.38 -6.82 -4.78
CA PHE A 422 5.44 -5.85 -5.33
C PHE A 422 4.12 -6.50 -5.75
N GLN A 423 4.15 -7.78 -6.13
CA GLN A 423 3.00 -8.52 -6.63
C GLN A 423 3.00 -9.97 -6.16
N TRP A 424 1.80 -10.51 -5.96
CA TRP A 424 1.60 -11.93 -5.70
C TRP A 424 1.94 -12.75 -6.95
N MET A 425 2.67 -13.85 -6.76
CA MET A 425 3.05 -14.77 -7.84
C MET A 425 2.17 -16.02 -7.74
N ASN A 426 1.01 -16.00 -8.39
CA ASN A 426 0.09 -17.14 -8.43
C ASN A 426 0.66 -18.24 -9.34
N VAL A 427 0.49 -19.52 -8.96
CA VAL A 427 1.02 -20.70 -9.66
C VAL A 427 -0.05 -21.67 -10.15
N VAL A 428 -1.29 -21.21 -10.30
CA VAL A 428 -2.36 -21.94 -10.99
C VAL A 428 -1.92 -22.25 -12.42
N GLU A 429 -1.37 -21.25 -13.10
CA GLU A 429 -0.62 -21.43 -14.34
C GLU A 429 0.89 -21.48 -14.04
N PRO A 430 1.70 -22.17 -14.87
CA PRO A 430 3.15 -22.18 -14.71
C PRO A 430 3.73 -20.77 -14.71
N PHE A 431 4.38 -20.41 -13.61
CA PHE A 431 5.05 -19.12 -13.43
C PHE A 431 6.43 -19.17 -14.09
N ARG A 432 6.55 -18.52 -15.25
CA ARG A 432 7.76 -18.51 -16.08
C ARG A 432 8.24 -17.10 -16.31
N GLU A 433 9.27 -16.71 -15.59
CA GLU A 433 9.78 -15.34 -15.59
C GLU A 433 11.31 -15.33 -15.55
N THR A 434 11.92 -14.20 -15.91
CA THR A 434 13.38 -14.06 -15.95
C THR A 434 13.89 -13.25 -14.77
N VAL A 435 14.81 -13.84 -14.01
CA VAL A 435 15.60 -13.12 -13.00
C VAL A 435 16.82 -12.52 -13.69
N THR A 436 17.05 -11.22 -13.48
CA THR A 436 18.26 -10.51 -13.90
C THR A 436 19.19 -10.30 -12.71
N GLY A 437 20.50 -10.40 -12.94
CA GLY A 437 21.52 -10.26 -11.89
C GLY A 437 22.62 -9.28 -12.28
N GLU A 438 22.89 -8.31 -11.41
CA GLU A 438 23.89 -7.26 -11.59
C GLU A 438 24.88 -7.22 -10.41
N TRP A 439 26.16 -7.51 -10.68
CA TRP A 439 27.19 -7.51 -9.65
C TRP A 439 27.62 -6.08 -9.29
N LYS A 440 27.45 -5.70 -8.02
CA LYS A 440 27.95 -4.44 -7.46
C LYS A 440 29.43 -4.51 -7.08
N ASN A 441 29.87 -5.69 -6.65
CA ASN A 441 31.27 -6.04 -6.39
C ASN A 441 31.42 -7.58 -6.50
N PRO A 442 32.63 -8.18 -6.34
CA PRO A 442 32.82 -9.63 -6.53
C PRO A 442 32.00 -10.56 -5.63
N ALA A 443 31.40 -10.03 -4.56
CA ALA A 443 30.64 -10.78 -3.56
C ALA A 443 29.25 -10.18 -3.28
N LEU A 444 28.81 -9.13 -3.97
CA LEU A 444 27.49 -8.51 -3.81
C LEU A 444 26.79 -8.40 -5.16
N VAL A 445 25.60 -8.98 -5.26
CA VAL A 445 24.79 -8.99 -6.48
C VAL A 445 23.38 -8.48 -6.20
N TYR A 446 22.88 -7.59 -7.05
CA TYR A 446 21.48 -7.20 -7.09
C TYR A 446 20.72 -8.16 -8.01
N LEU A 447 19.59 -8.71 -7.56
CA LEU A 447 18.71 -9.55 -8.35
C LEU A 447 17.33 -8.90 -8.47
N ASP A 448 16.80 -8.89 -9.68
CA ASP A 448 15.48 -8.35 -9.99
C ASP A 448 14.67 -9.34 -10.83
N LEU A 449 13.46 -9.60 -10.36
CA LEU A 449 12.40 -10.34 -11.03
C LEU A 449 11.31 -9.33 -11.38
N ASP A 450 11.32 -8.88 -12.64
CA ASP A 450 10.57 -7.71 -13.12
C ASP A 450 9.13 -7.68 -12.59
N LYS A 451 8.69 -6.54 -12.02
CA LYS A 451 7.35 -6.31 -11.42
C LYS A 451 6.98 -7.18 -10.21
N TYR A 452 7.72 -8.23 -9.89
CA TYR A 452 7.38 -9.14 -8.79
C TYR A 452 8.22 -8.92 -7.54
N ALA A 453 9.56 -8.96 -7.65
CA ALA A 453 10.44 -8.88 -6.47
C ALA A 453 11.88 -8.46 -6.80
N ASN A 454 12.58 -7.87 -5.82
CA ASN A 454 14.02 -7.70 -5.88
C ASN A 454 14.69 -7.82 -4.51
N ALA A 455 16.00 -8.10 -4.55
CA ALA A 455 16.87 -8.14 -3.38
C ALA A 455 18.35 -7.96 -3.75
N GLU A 456 19.19 -7.72 -2.75
CA GLU A 456 20.64 -7.76 -2.87
C GLU A 456 21.20 -8.95 -2.07
N VAL A 457 22.03 -9.78 -2.68
CA VAL A 457 22.63 -10.95 -2.03
C VAL A 457 24.11 -10.69 -1.81
N GLN A 458 24.52 -10.68 -0.54
CA GLN A 458 25.91 -10.64 -0.11
C GLN A 458 26.40 -12.06 0.13
N LEU A 459 27.53 -12.38 -0.49
CA LEU A 459 28.24 -13.64 -0.39
C LEU A 459 29.51 -13.49 0.45
N SER A 460 29.98 -14.59 1.05
CA SER A 460 31.21 -14.62 1.86
C SER A 460 31.87 -15.99 1.80
N GLU A 461 33.18 -16.05 2.08
CA GLU A 461 33.92 -17.30 2.32
C GLU A 461 33.79 -17.77 3.78
N THR A 462 33.57 -16.82 4.71
CA THR A 462 33.59 -17.08 6.15
C THR A 462 32.22 -16.85 6.79
N LYS A 463 31.97 -17.56 7.89
CA LYS A 463 30.80 -17.36 8.74
C LYS A 463 30.95 -16.05 9.52
N GLY A 464 29.88 -15.27 9.59
CA GLY A 464 29.81 -14.12 10.47
C GLY A 464 29.71 -14.54 11.95
N VAL A 465 29.83 -13.57 12.85
CA VAL A 465 29.53 -13.75 14.28
C VAL A 465 28.19 -13.06 14.58
N PRO A 466 27.22 -13.76 15.21
CA PRO A 466 25.95 -13.15 15.58
C PRO A 466 26.12 -11.94 16.50
N GLU A 467 25.54 -10.81 16.11
CA GLU A 467 25.54 -9.59 16.93
C GLU A 467 24.57 -9.70 18.12
N ALA A 468 23.55 -10.55 18.00
CA ALA A 468 22.56 -10.80 19.03
C ALA A 468 22.42 -12.30 19.25
N THR A 469 22.25 -12.69 20.51
CA THR A 469 22.02 -14.09 20.92
C THR A 469 20.59 -14.32 21.41
N GLY A 470 19.73 -13.31 21.41
CA GLY A 470 18.33 -13.43 21.80
C GLY A 470 17.60 -12.08 21.73
N TYR A 471 16.27 -12.15 21.82
CA TYR A 471 15.41 -10.97 21.93
C TYR A 471 14.52 -11.08 23.16
N ASP A 472 14.37 -9.97 23.87
CA ASP A 472 13.35 -9.81 24.89
C ASP A 472 12.01 -9.47 24.21
N ILE A 473 10.99 -10.29 24.49
CA ILE A 473 9.62 -10.15 23.97
C ILE A 473 8.64 -9.62 25.03
N GLY A 474 9.13 -9.29 26.22
CA GLY A 474 8.35 -8.72 27.33
C GLY A 474 7.60 -9.76 28.17
N GLU A 475 6.65 -9.26 28.98
CA GLU A 475 5.85 -10.10 29.87
C GLU A 475 4.96 -11.07 29.10
N SER A 476 4.90 -12.32 29.58
CA SER A 476 4.00 -13.36 29.05
C SER A 476 2.53 -12.95 29.23
N LEU A 477 1.73 -13.23 28.21
CA LEU A 477 0.28 -13.00 28.21
C LEU A 477 -0.51 -14.20 28.71
N GLY A 478 0.14 -15.32 29.04
CA GLY A 478 -0.52 -16.54 29.52
C GLY A 478 -1.40 -17.24 28.48
N ILE A 479 -1.24 -16.91 27.19
CA ILE A 479 -1.98 -17.52 26.09
C ILE A 479 -1.33 -18.86 25.73
N THR A 480 -2.14 -19.92 25.67
CA THR A 480 -1.71 -21.26 25.24
C THR A 480 -2.52 -21.69 24.02
N ILE A 481 -1.84 -22.30 23.03
CA ILE A 481 -2.45 -22.76 21.80
C ILE A 481 -1.63 -23.92 21.21
N THR A 482 -2.28 -24.98 20.74
CA THR A 482 -1.59 -26.13 20.13
C THR A 482 -1.36 -25.93 18.62
N PRO A 483 -0.37 -26.59 18.01
CA PRO A 483 -0.16 -26.56 16.56
C PRO A 483 -1.42 -26.90 15.75
N GLU A 484 -2.19 -27.90 16.20
CA GLU A 484 -3.42 -28.31 15.54
C GLU A 484 -4.47 -27.21 15.57
N GLN A 485 -4.59 -26.48 16.68
CA GLN A 485 -5.47 -25.32 16.79
C GLN A 485 -5.01 -24.19 15.85
N ILE A 486 -3.71 -23.89 15.83
CA ILE A 486 -3.13 -22.85 14.96
C ILE A 486 -3.51 -23.09 13.49
N TYR A 487 -3.24 -24.29 12.97
CA TYR A 487 -3.50 -24.58 11.55
C TYR A 487 -4.99 -24.79 11.23
N ARG A 488 -5.80 -25.11 12.24
CA ARG A 488 -7.25 -25.18 12.08
C ARG A 488 -7.90 -23.80 12.05
N GLU A 489 -7.48 -22.89 12.92
CA GLU A 489 -8.23 -21.67 13.27
C GLU A 489 -7.54 -20.36 12.85
N ASN A 490 -6.23 -20.38 12.54
CA ASN A 490 -5.43 -19.17 12.36
C ASN A 490 -4.60 -19.11 11.07
N MET A 491 -4.47 -20.24 10.37
CA MET A 491 -3.60 -20.37 9.20
C MET A 491 -4.29 -21.05 8.02
N PHE A 492 -3.88 -20.65 6.82
CA PHE A 492 -4.31 -21.20 5.53
C PHE A 492 -3.36 -22.29 5.00
N HIS A 493 -2.18 -22.43 5.60
CA HIS A 493 -1.11 -23.34 5.19
C HIS A 493 -1.53 -24.81 5.28
N GLY A 494 -1.33 -25.55 4.19
CA GLY A 494 -1.44 -27.01 4.11
C GLY A 494 -0.17 -27.71 4.60
N PRO A 495 -0.17 -29.06 4.69
CA PRO A 495 0.85 -29.85 5.38
C PRO A 495 2.31 -29.52 5.04
N ALA A 496 2.64 -29.22 3.78
CA ALA A 496 4.00 -28.89 3.37
C ALA A 496 4.50 -27.51 3.84
N TYR A 497 3.65 -26.71 4.48
CA TYR A 497 3.98 -25.43 5.15
C TYR A 497 3.55 -25.41 6.63
N GLN A 498 3.20 -26.56 7.22
CA GLN A 498 2.83 -26.68 8.64
C GLN A 498 4.04 -27.03 9.52
N GLY A 499 4.92 -26.06 9.75
CA GLY A 499 6.16 -26.28 10.48
C GLY A 499 6.18 -25.80 11.93
N ILE A 500 5.15 -25.13 12.45
CA ILE A 500 5.07 -24.80 13.88
C ILE A 500 4.88 -26.08 14.70
N ARG A 501 5.81 -26.37 15.59
CA ARG A 501 5.82 -27.57 16.46
C ARG A 501 5.38 -27.29 17.87
N GLU A 502 5.69 -26.10 18.38
CA GLU A 502 5.35 -25.68 19.74
C GLU A 502 5.36 -24.15 19.81
N VAL A 503 4.43 -23.57 20.57
CA VAL A 503 4.51 -22.17 20.99
C VAL A 503 4.99 -22.14 22.43
N LYS A 504 6.23 -21.68 22.66
CA LYS A 504 6.85 -21.62 23.99
C LYS A 504 6.32 -20.46 24.82
N SER A 505 6.15 -19.30 24.19
CA SER A 505 5.69 -18.09 24.88
C SER A 505 5.06 -17.11 23.91
N ILE A 506 3.92 -16.53 24.31
CA ILE A 506 3.31 -15.37 23.68
C ILE A 506 3.36 -14.24 24.70
N ALA A 507 4.02 -13.15 24.35
CA ALA A 507 4.30 -12.02 25.23
C ALA A 507 3.85 -10.69 24.63
N ARG A 508 3.90 -9.61 25.41
CA ARG A 508 3.43 -8.28 25.01
C ARG A 508 4.04 -7.74 23.71
N ASN A 509 5.29 -8.10 23.41
CA ASN A 509 6.02 -7.56 22.27
C ASN A 509 6.51 -8.65 21.31
N GLY A 510 6.01 -9.89 21.41
CA GLY A 510 6.49 -10.95 20.53
C GLY A 510 6.08 -12.36 20.92
N ILE A 511 6.61 -13.31 20.17
CA ILE A 511 6.31 -14.74 20.28
C ILE A 511 7.59 -15.55 20.10
N THR A 512 7.72 -16.62 20.89
CA THR A 512 8.77 -17.63 20.74
C THR A 512 8.12 -18.99 20.51
N GLY A 513 8.59 -19.70 19.50
CA GLY A 513 8.12 -21.04 19.17
C GLY A 513 9.21 -21.93 18.60
N LEU A 514 8.94 -23.23 18.57
CA LEU A 514 9.73 -24.22 17.85
C LEU A 514 9.12 -24.40 16.46
N ILE A 515 9.94 -24.23 15.42
CA ILE A 515 9.55 -24.38 14.03
C ILE A 515 10.49 -25.36 13.32
N SER A 516 10.04 -25.97 12.23
CA SER A 516 10.86 -26.83 11.37
C SER A 516 10.57 -26.55 9.91
N GLY A 517 11.58 -26.65 9.05
CA GLY A 517 11.35 -26.73 7.60
C GLY A 517 10.58 -28.00 7.22
N SER A 518 9.86 -27.93 6.12
CA SER A 518 9.12 -29.04 5.51
C SER A 518 9.54 -29.18 4.04
N ALA A 519 8.85 -30.02 3.27
CA ALA A 519 9.24 -30.31 1.88
C ALA A 519 9.23 -29.08 0.96
N GLY A 520 8.51 -28.02 1.32
CA GLY A 520 8.44 -26.80 0.51
C GLY A 520 9.66 -25.89 0.66
N LYS A 521 10.19 -25.41 -0.47
CA LYS A 521 11.21 -24.35 -0.47
C LYS A 521 10.65 -23.07 0.17
N GLY A 522 11.48 -22.36 0.94
CA GLY A 522 11.04 -21.22 1.74
C GLY A 522 10.21 -21.54 2.98
N SER A 523 9.89 -22.82 3.26
CA SER A 523 8.96 -23.18 4.33
C SER A 523 9.46 -22.82 5.73
N LEU A 524 10.75 -23.02 6.05
CA LEU A 524 11.27 -22.69 7.39
C LEU A 524 11.10 -21.21 7.72
N LEU A 525 11.49 -20.33 6.79
CA LEU A 525 11.39 -18.89 6.97
C LEU A 525 9.94 -18.41 6.89
N ASP A 526 9.10 -19.11 6.12
CA ASP A 526 7.66 -18.86 6.11
C ASP A 526 7.05 -19.16 7.48
N ASN A 527 7.43 -20.29 8.11
CA ASN A 527 7.01 -20.63 9.47
C ASN A 527 7.44 -19.60 10.52
N ALA A 528 8.59 -18.93 10.33
CA ALA A 528 8.99 -17.80 11.17
C ALA A 528 8.02 -16.61 11.00
N GLY A 529 7.64 -16.30 9.75
CA GLY A 529 6.61 -15.31 9.45
C GLY A 529 5.22 -15.69 9.99
N GLN A 530 4.87 -16.99 9.97
CA GLN A 530 3.62 -17.51 10.53
C GLN A 530 3.55 -17.27 12.04
N LEU A 531 4.63 -17.42 12.80
CA LEU A 531 4.64 -17.07 14.23
C LEU A 531 4.29 -15.59 14.43
N PHE A 532 4.90 -14.68 13.65
CA PHE A 532 4.58 -13.25 13.77
C PHE A 532 3.12 -12.96 13.40
N GLY A 533 2.61 -13.57 12.32
CA GLY A 533 1.20 -13.50 11.93
C GLY A 533 0.27 -14.00 13.05
N LEU A 534 0.61 -15.12 13.68
CA LEU A 534 -0.14 -15.69 14.81
C LEU A 534 -0.15 -14.73 16.00
N TRP A 535 0.98 -14.12 16.33
CA TRP A 535 1.06 -13.14 17.40
C TRP A 535 0.12 -11.96 17.17
N LEU A 536 0.07 -11.41 15.94
CA LEU A 536 -0.85 -10.33 15.58
C LEU A 536 -2.32 -10.76 15.75
N GLN A 537 -2.66 -11.99 15.35
CA GLN A 537 -4.00 -12.53 15.44
C GLN A 537 -4.48 -12.73 16.89
N LEU A 538 -3.60 -13.21 17.76
CA LEU A 538 -3.94 -13.54 19.15
C LEU A 538 -3.92 -12.32 20.09
N THR A 539 -3.18 -11.27 19.75
CA THR A 539 -2.96 -10.13 20.66
C THR A 539 -3.68 -8.85 20.25
N LEU A 540 -4.03 -8.67 18.98
CA LEU A 540 -4.73 -7.48 18.50
C LEU A 540 -6.24 -7.69 18.44
N THR A 541 -6.99 -6.61 18.59
CA THR A 541 -8.47 -6.60 18.52
C THR A 541 -9.01 -6.12 17.17
N LYS A 542 -8.17 -5.51 16.32
CA LYS A 542 -8.52 -5.00 14.98
C LYS A 542 -7.37 -5.21 13.99
N ASP A 543 -7.70 -5.31 12.70
CA ASP A 543 -6.76 -5.39 11.57
C ASP A 543 -5.61 -6.38 11.84
N ARG A 544 -6.01 -7.57 12.31
CA ARG A 544 -5.12 -8.60 12.85
C ARG A 544 -4.44 -9.42 11.75
N ILE A 545 -4.94 -9.26 10.52
CA ILE A 545 -4.46 -9.96 9.34
C ILE A 545 -3.40 -9.09 8.69
N ALA A 546 -2.25 -9.66 8.41
CA ALA A 546 -1.19 -8.95 7.74
C ALA A 546 -0.36 -9.89 6.87
N PHE A 547 0.08 -9.39 5.72
CA PHE A 547 0.89 -10.15 4.77
C PHE A 547 2.26 -9.49 4.58
N PRO A 548 3.34 -10.27 4.45
CA PRO A 548 4.67 -9.71 4.28
C PRO A 548 4.80 -8.97 2.95
N VAL A 549 5.43 -7.80 2.99
CA VAL A 549 5.67 -6.96 1.79
C VAL A 549 7.14 -6.56 1.64
N LYS A 550 7.90 -6.59 2.72
CA LYS A 550 9.28 -6.13 2.75
C LYS A 550 10.06 -6.79 3.88
N ILE A 551 11.34 -7.07 3.64
CA ILE A 551 12.32 -7.41 4.69
C ILE A 551 13.56 -6.55 4.46
N ASN A 552 14.09 -5.90 5.50
CA ASN A 552 15.31 -5.10 5.35
C ASN A 552 16.53 -5.99 5.12
N GLU A 553 16.70 -7.04 5.93
CA GLU A 553 17.73 -8.06 5.69
C GLU A 553 17.43 -9.40 6.38
N VAL A 554 17.95 -10.47 5.79
CA VAL A 554 18.08 -11.82 6.36
C VAL A 554 19.55 -12.15 6.37
N GLU A 555 20.13 -12.37 7.54
CA GLU A 555 21.54 -12.72 7.71
C GLU A 555 21.65 -14.17 8.19
N PHE A 556 22.54 -14.94 7.57
CA PHE A 556 22.74 -16.36 7.83
C PHE A 556 24.11 -16.58 8.49
N TYR A 557 24.10 -17.30 9.61
CA TYR A 557 25.27 -17.75 10.34
C TYR A 557 25.47 -19.28 10.15
N GLY A 558 24.38 -20.03 9.98
CA GLY A 558 24.40 -21.38 9.39
C GLY A 558 24.44 -21.37 7.86
N GLU A 559 24.50 -22.53 7.21
CA GLU A 559 24.31 -22.62 5.76
C GLU A 559 22.82 -22.41 5.43
N MET A 560 22.49 -21.57 4.45
CA MET A 560 21.11 -21.24 4.09
C MET A 560 20.34 -22.47 3.60
N GLU A 561 21.03 -23.40 2.94
CA GLU A 561 20.49 -24.63 2.38
C GLU A 561 20.24 -25.70 3.45
N ASP A 562 20.94 -25.63 4.59
CA ASP A 562 20.79 -26.55 5.70
C ASP A 562 19.69 -26.05 6.65
N GLN A 563 18.45 -26.34 6.26
CA GLN A 563 17.22 -26.00 6.99
C GLN A 563 16.61 -27.21 7.70
N ALA A 564 17.32 -28.33 7.79
CA ALA A 564 16.85 -29.53 8.45
C ALA A 564 16.85 -29.38 9.98
N GLY A 565 15.91 -30.04 10.64
CA GLY A 565 15.79 -30.07 12.10
C GLY A 565 14.76 -29.09 12.67
N ILE A 566 14.90 -28.83 13.97
CA ILE A 566 14.01 -27.94 14.74
C ILE A 566 14.78 -26.68 15.10
N PHE A 567 14.13 -25.54 14.89
CA PHE A 567 14.66 -24.22 15.18
C PHE A 567 13.80 -23.54 16.24
N GLU A 568 14.43 -22.97 17.26
CA GLU A 568 13.76 -22.01 18.13
C GLU A 568 13.75 -20.65 17.43
N CYS A 569 12.56 -20.14 17.13
CA CYS A 569 12.36 -18.85 16.52
C CYS A 569 11.72 -17.88 17.52
N THR A 570 12.40 -16.76 17.78
CA THR A 570 11.86 -15.65 18.56
C THR A 570 11.61 -14.48 17.64
N CYS A 571 10.36 -14.04 17.57
CA CYS A 571 9.92 -12.85 16.85
C CYS A 571 9.64 -11.74 17.86
N ARG A 572 10.25 -10.56 17.65
CA ARG A 572 10.04 -9.35 18.46
C ARG A 572 9.49 -8.23 17.59
N LEU A 573 8.32 -7.72 17.96
CA LEU A 573 7.72 -6.52 17.40
C LEU A 573 8.68 -5.33 17.58
N THR A 574 8.95 -4.61 16.49
CA THR A 574 9.72 -3.36 16.50
C THR A 574 8.83 -2.14 16.24
N GLU A 575 7.74 -2.32 15.51
CA GLU A 575 6.83 -1.25 15.13
C GLU A 575 5.42 -1.78 14.85
N LEU A 576 4.39 -1.07 15.31
CA LEU A 576 2.99 -1.33 14.98
C LEU A 576 2.27 -0.02 14.68
N THR A 577 1.73 0.09 13.47
CA THR A 577 0.91 1.22 12.99
C THR A 577 -0.41 0.68 12.44
N ASP A 578 -1.39 1.53 12.15
CA ASP A 578 -2.64 1.07 11.52
C ASP A 578 -2.43 0.37 10.16
N GLU A 579 -1.32 0.67 9.47
CA GLU A 579 -1.03 0.14 8.14
C GLU A 579 -0.04 -1.02 8.13
N PHE A 580 0.90 -1.06 9.06
CA PHE A 580 2.02 -2.00 9.04
C PHE A 580 2.34 -2.54 10.43
N ALA A 581 2.78 -3.79 10.49
CA ALA A 581 3.44 -4.38 11.64
C ALA A 581 4.84 -4.85 11.23
N THR A 582 5.87 -4.39 11.94
CA THR A 582 7.28 -4.71 11.66
C THR A 582 7.91 -5.43 12.84
N ALA A 583 8.72 -6.45 12.59
CA ALA A 583 9.40 -7.23 13.61
C ALA A 583 10.81 -7.69 13.18
N ASP A 584 11.61 -8.03 14.18
CA ASP A 584 12.91 -8.70 14.02
C ASP A 584 12.82 -10.13 14.55
N PHE A 585 13.43 -11.08 13.83
CA PHE A 585 13.43 -12.51 14.19
C PHE A 585 14.85 -13.00 14.47
N ILE A 586 14.98 -13.92 15.41
CA ILE A 586 16.19 -14.70 15.63
C ILE A 586 15.85 -16.18 15.64
N LEU A 587 16.53 -16.95 14.79
CA LEU A 587 16.35 -18.38 14.64
C LEU A 587 17.60 -19.07 15.19
N LYS A 588 17.40 -20.05 16.07
CA LYS A 588 18.47 -20.85 16.66
C LYS A 588 18.28 -22.32 16.40
N ARG A 589 19.37 -23.04 16.18
CA ARG A 589 19.41 -24.50 16.13
C ARG A 589 20.48 -25.00 17.11
N ASP A 590 20.12 -25.95 17.96
CA ASP A 590 21.00 -26.49 18.99
C ASP A 590 21.65 -25.43 19.90
N GLY A 591 20.92 -24.34 20.16
CA GLY A 591 21.38 -23.21 21.00
C GLY A 591 22.23 -22.17 20.26
N GLU A 592 22.70 -22.46 19.05
CA GLU A 592 23.46 -21.52 18.21
C GLU A 592 22.54 -20.73 17.28
N VAL A 593 22.87 -19.46 17.04
CA VAL A 593 22.11 -18.62 16.12
C VAL A 593 22.36 -19.08 14.68
N TRP A 594 21.31 -19.47 13.98
CA TRP A 594 21.35 -19.88 12.58
C TRP A 594 21.07 -18.70 11.64
N SER A 595 20.09 -17.85 11.97
CA SER A 595 19.77 -16.66 11.19
C SER A 595 19.18 -15.54 12.05
N ILE A 596 19.40 -14.30 11.63
CA ILE A 596 18.73 -13.10 12.14
C ILE A 596 18.02 -12.42 10.98
N ILE A 597 16.74 -12.11 11.16
CA ILE A 597 15.93 -11.36 10.19
C ILE A 597 15.59 -10.01 10.77
N ARG A 598 15.90 -8.93 10.06
CA ARG A 598 15.66 -7.55 10.54
C ARG A 598 14.65 -6.83 9.66
N GLY A 599 13.75 -6.11 10.31
CA GLY A 599 12.73 -5.30 9.65
C GLY A 599 11.81 -6.09 8.73
N TRP A 600 11.34 -7.26 9.18
CA TRP A 600 10.26 -7.98 8.51
C TRP A 600 8.97 -7.19 8.67
N GLN A 601 8.42 -6.68 7.56
CA GLN A 601 7.26 -5.81 7.56
C GLN A 601 6.06 -6.47 6.89
N ASN A 602 4.97 -6.57 7.64
CA ASN A 602 3.67 -7.01 7.15
C ASN A 602 2.73 -5.81 6.93
N ARG A 603 2.04 -5.77 5.79
CA ARG A 603 0.91 -4.85 5.53
C ARG A 603 -0.35 -5.38 6.19
N ARG A 604 -0.96 -4.59 7.08
CA ARG A 604 -2.20 -4.92 7.77
C ARG A 604 -3.41 -4.72 6.85
N LEU A 605 -4.35 -5.65 6.91
CA LEU A 605 -5.61 -5.60 6.18
C LEU A 605 -6.76 -5.25 7.14
N GLU A 606 -7.61 -4.34 6.69
CA GLU A 606 -8.85 -4.00 7.39
C GLU A 606 -9.92 -5.05 7.04
N ILE A 607 -10.06 -6.03 7.93
CA ILE A 607 -11.00 -7.16 7.83
C ILE A 607 -11.68 -7.29 9.20
N ASP A 608 -13.01 -7.38 9.21
CA ASP A 608 -13.78 -7.58 10.43
C ASP A 608 -13.72 -9.05 10.91
N ASP A 609 -14.13 -9.27 12.16
CA ASP A 609 -14.08 -10.59 12.79
C ASP A 609 -14.93 -11.62 12.02
N LYS A 610 -16.05 -11.22 11.41
CA LYS A 610 -16.90 -12.12 10.61
C LYS A 610 -16.17 -12.62 9.37
N LEU A 611 -15.60 -11.72 8.56
CA LEU A 611 -14.88 -12.10 7.35
C LEU A 611 -13.61 -12.88 7.68
N TRP A 612 -12.95 -12.59 8.80
CA TRP A 612 -11.85 -13.42 9.30
C TRP A 612 -12.30 -14.84 9.65
N ASN A 613 -13.33 -15.00 10.49
CA ASN A 613 -13.79 -16.30 10.97
C ASN A 613 -14.21 -17.21 9.82
N VAL A 614 -14.92 -16.65 8.82
CA VAL A 614 -15.28 -17.39 7.60
C VAL A 614 -14.04 -17.72 6.76
N SER A 615 -13.01 -16.89 6.77
CA SER A 615 -11.77 -17.18 6.04
C SER A 615 -11.01 -18.38 6.64
N MET A 616 -10.91 -18.47 7.97
CA MET A 616 -10.09 -19.49 8.64
C MET A 616 -10.84 -20.79 8.90
N ALA A 617 -12.10 -20.68 9.32
CA ALA A 617 -12.97 -21.79 9.64
C ALA A 617 -14.27 -21.68 8.82
N PRO A 618 -14.18 -21.72 7.47
CA PRO A 618 -15.33 -21.54 6.58
C PRO A 618 -16.45 -22.49 6.93
N LEU A 619 -16.16 -23.77 7.19
CA LEU A 619 -17.17 -24.80 7.53
C LEU A 619 -18.13 -24.43 8.67
N GLN A 620 -17.65 -23.68 9.66
CA GLN A 620 -18.40 -23.42 10.91
C GLN A 620 -18.98 -22.01 10.96
N ASN A 621 -18.50 -21.12 10.10
CA ASN A 621 -18.81 -19.71 10.15
C ASN A 621 -19.58 -19.25 8.91
N VAL A 622 -20.37 -18.20 9.10
CA VAL A 622 -21.18 -17.55 8.08
C VAL A 622 -20.95 -16.04 8.15
N LEU A 623 -21.12 -15.35 7.02
CA LEU A 623 -21.08 -13.88 7.00
C LEU A 623 -22.44 -13.27 7.35
N SER A 624 -23.50 -13.99 6.98
CA SER A 624 -24.88 -13.55 7.13
C SER A 624 -25.39 -13.80 8.56
N GLU A 625 -26.24 -12.90 9.05
CA GLU A 625 -26.89 -13.01 10.35
C GLU A 625 -28.27 -13.68 10.20
N GLU A 626 -28.58 -14.65 11.07
CA GLU A 626 -29.93 -15.22 11.11
C GLU A 626 -30.86 -14.29 11.91
N VAL A 627 -31.74 -13.56 11.23
CA VAL A 627 -32.63 -12.56 11.83
C VAL A 627 -33.99 -13.14 12.23
N ALA A 628 -34.33 -14.30 11.70
CA ALA A 628 -35.46 -15.14 12.10
C ALA A 628 -35.14 -16.60 11.72
N PRO A 629 -35.81 -17.61 12.29
CA PRO A 629 -35.52 -19.02 11.99
C PRO A 629 -35.49 -19.32 10.49
N GLY A 630 -34.31 -19.65 9.95
CA GLY A 630 -34.09 -19.94 8.53
C GLY A 630 -33.90 -18.71 7.62
N VAL A 631 -34.04 -17.50 8.14
CA VAL A 631 -33.92 -16.24 7.40
C VAL A 631 -32.59 -15.58 7.68
N PHE A 632 -31.75 -15.49 6.65
CA PHE A 632 -30.41 -14.95 6.73
C PHE A 632 -30.33 -13.60 6.03
N LEU A 633 -29.74 -12.63 6.72
CA LEU A 633 -29.50 -11.28 6.24
C LEU A 633 -27.99 -11.04 6.15
N PHE A 634 -27.51 -10.79 4.93
CA PHE A 634 -26.19 -10.26 4.71
C PHE A 634 -26.24 -8.73 4.78
N ARG A 635 -25.65 -8.17 5.86
CA ARG A 635 -25.46 -6.73 6.04
C ARG A 635 -23.98 -6.42 5.96
N ASN A 636 -23.53 -5.79 4.89
CA ASN A 636 -22.34 -4.94 4.97
C ASN A 636 -22.06 -4.30 3.61
N ALA A 637 -21.79 -3.00 3.64
CA ALA A 637 -21.09 -2.32 2.57
C ALA A 637 -19.60 -2.25 2.94
N TYR A 638 -18.87 -3.36 2.82
CA TYR A 638 -17.41 -3.27 2.92
C TYR A 638 -16.93 -2.18 1.95
N GLN A 639 -16.27 -1.14 2.45
CA GLN A 639 -15.96 0.04 1.62
C GLN A 639 -14.72 -0.18 0.75
N ARG A 640 -13.80 -1.06 1.18
CA ARG A 640 -12.55 -1.34 0.47
C ARG A 640 -12.75 -2.43 -0.58
N VAL A 641 -12.12 -2.26 -1.74
CA VAL A 641 -12.12 -3.22 -2.86
C VAL A 641 -11.58 -4.59 -2.43
N VAL A 642 -10.57 -4.62 -1.56
CA VAL A 642 -9.93 -5.86 -1.09
C VAL A 642 -10.92 -6.79 -0.36
N SER A 643 -11.81 -6.25 0.47
CA SER A 643 -12.80 -7.06 1.20
C SER A 643 -13.77 -7.77 0.25
N TRP A 644 -14.16 -7.11 -0.85
CA TRP A 644 -15.02 -7.72 -1.87
C TRP A 644 -14.31 -8.82 -2.67
N ASP A 645 -13.03 -8.64 -3.00
CA ASP A 645 -12.21 -9.71 -3.60
C ASP A 645 -12.12 -10.92 -2.66
N PHE A 646 -11.96 -10.67 -1.35
CA PHE A 646 -11.92 -11.74 -0.35
C PHE A 646 -13.21 -12.54 -0.27
N ILE A 647 -14.36 -11.87 -0.28
CA ILE A 647 -15.68 -12.53 -0.31
C ILE A 647 -15.83 -13.33 -1.60
N LEU A 648 -15.54 -12.72 -2.75
CA LEU A 648 -15.65 -13.36 -4.05
C LEU A 648 -14.83 -14.66 -4.12
N LYS A 649 -13.60 -14.63 -3.62
CA LYS A 649 -12.68 -15.78 -3.61
C LYS A 649 -13.14 -16.92 -2.70
N ARG A 650 -13.84 -16.62 -1.59
CA ARG A 650 -14.22 -17.61 -0.55
C ARG A 650 -15.61 -18.19 -0.72
N TYR A 651 -16.54 -17.42 -1.29
CA TYR A 651 -17.94 -17.84 -1.41
C TYR A 651 -18.30 -18.48 -2.75
N PHE A 652 -17.48 -18.27 -3.78
CA PHE A 652 -17.83 -18.59 -5.15
C PHE A 652 -16.75 -19.43 -5.82
N ASN A 653 -17.18 -20.35 -6.68
CA ASN A 653 -16.27 -21.16 -7.51
C ASN A 653 -15.93 -20.45 -8.82
N GLN A 654 -15.03 -21.01 -9.64
CA GLN A 654 -14.66 -20.39 -10.90
C GLN A 654 -15.84 -20.13 -11.86
N PRO A 655 -16.78 -21.07 -12.09
CA PRO A 655 -17.99 -20.80 -12.88
C PRO A 655 -18.79 -19.58 -12.37
N GLU A 656 -19.02 -19.50 -11.06
CA GLU A 656 -19.72 -18.38 -10.43
C GLU A 656 -18.95 -17.06 -10.57
N LYS A 657 -17.61 -17.08 -10.38
CA LYS A 657 -16.73 -15.92 -10.59
C LYS A 657 -16.77 -15.45 -12.05
N GLN A 658 -16.76 -16.36 -13.02
CA GLN A 658 -16.84 -16.03 -14.44
C GLN A 658 -18.19 -15.38 -14.77
N HIS A 659 -19.29 -15.95 -14.28
CA HIS A 659 -20.61 -15.36 -14.45
C HIS A 659 -20.67 -13.96 -13.83
N GLN A 660 -20.20 -13.79 -12.59
CA GLN A 660 -20.16 -12.49 -11.93
C GLN A 660 -19.35 -11.45 -12.72
N ARG A 661 -18.20 -11.85 -13.28
CA ARG A 661 -17.34 -10.97 -14.08
C ARG A 661 -18.06 -10.43 -15.32
N SER A 662 -18.99 -11.21 -15.89
CA SER A 662 -19.82 -10.84 -17.06
C SER A 662 -20.95 -9.84 -16.75
N LEU A 663 -21.32 -9.66 -15.48
CA LEU A 663 -22.38 -8.73 -15.10
C LEU A 663 -21.95 -7.27 -15.20
N MET A 664 -22.93 -6.38 -15.33
CA MET A 664 -22.71 -4.93 -15.24
C MET A 664 -22.15 -4.54 -13.86
N PRO A 665 -21.25 -3.54 -13.74
CA PRO A 665 -20.59 -3.19 -12.48
C PRO A 665 -21.54 -2.92 -11.29
N ASN A 666 -22.68 -2.28 -11.54
CA ASN A 666 -23.71 -2.03 -10.52
C ASN A 666 -24.40 -3.32 -10.05
N LYS A 667 -24.50 -4.34 -10.90
CA LYS A 667 -25.11 -5.64 -10.58
C LYS A 667 -24.16 -6.63 -9.93
N LYS A 668 -22.84 -6.46 -10.06
CA LYS A 668 -21.83 -7.34 -9.47
C LYS A 668 -21.95 -7.49 -7.96
N LYS A 669 -22.17 -6.39 -7.24
CA LYS A 669 -22.31 -6.39 -5.78
C LYS A 669 -23.65 -6.97 -5.34
N GLU A 670 -24.74 -6.48 -5.93
CA GLU A 670 -26.12 -6.98 -5.70
C GLU A 670 -26.22 -8.50 -5.89
N TRP A 671 -25.63 -9.01 -6.97
CA TRP A 671 -25.58 -10.44 -7.28
C TRP A 671 -24.82 -11.24 -6.21
N MET A 672 -23.72 -10.68 -5.70
CA MET A 672 -22.85 -11.34 -4.75
C MET A 672 -23.49 -11.40 -3.36
N ILE A 673 -24.00 -10.28 -2.84
CA ILE A 673 -24.56 -10.21 -1.47
C ILE A 673 -25.76 -11.15 -1.29
N SER A 674 -26.63 -11.24 -2.29
CA SER A 674 -27.81 -12.11 -2.25
C SER A 674 -27.44 -13.60 -2.27
N ARG A 675 -26.37 -13.96 -2.98
CA ARG A 675 -25.86 -15.34 -3.02
C ARG A 675 -25.07 -15.72 -1.78
N VAL A 676 -24.38 -14.78 -1.14
CA VAL A 676 -23.77 -15.01 0.17
C VAL A 676 -24.86 -15.35 1.19
N ALA A 677 -25.94 -14.55 1.27
CA ALA A 677 -27.08 -14.82 2.15
C ALA A 677 -27.70 -16.20 1.88
N ALA A 678 -27.92 -16.55 0.61
CA ALA A 678 -28.52 -17.83 0.23
C ALA A 678 -27.62 -19.04 0.48
N LYS A 679 -26.31 -18.92 0.22
CA LYS A 679 -25.34 -19.96 0.56
C LYS A 679 -25.28 -20.17 2.07
N ASP A 680 -25.20 -19.11 2.88
CA ASP A 680 -25.20 -19.23 4.33
C ASP A 680 -26.50 -19.87 4.87
N ALA A 681 -27.67 -19.45 4.37
CA ALA A 681 -28.96 -20.05 4.74
C ALA A 681 -29.01 -21.56 4.44
N THR A 682 -28.53 -21.95 3.25
CA THR A 682 -28.49 -23.34 2.81
C THR A 682 -27.54 -24.17 3.68
N ARG A 683 -26.34 -23.65 3.96
CA ARG A 683 -25.33 -24.34 4.79
C ARG A 683 -25.84 -24.58 6.20
N MET A 684 -26.50 -23.59 6.79
CA MET A 684 -27.07 -23.72 8.14
C MET A 684 -28.28 -24.67 8.18
N LEU A 685 -29.09 -24.71 7.12
CA LEU A 685 -30.15 -25.72 6.97
C LEU A 685 -29.55 -27.12 6.93
N LEU A 686 -28.59 -27.38 6.03
CA LEU A 686 -27.92 -28.67 5.88
C LEU A 686 -27.27 -29.14 7.18
N LEU A 687 -26.62 -28.23 7.91
CA LEU A 687 -26.02 -28.54 9.21
C LEU A 687 -27.07 -28.97 10.24
N ARG A 688 -28.22 -28.31 10.29
CA ARG A 688 -29.30 -28.61 11.25
C ARG A 688 -30.10 -29.85 10.88
N SER A 689 -30.47 -30.00 9.62
CA SER A 689 -31.36 -31.08 9.17
C SER A 689 -30.62 -32.38 8.88
N ARG A 690 -29.34 -32.31 8.49
CA ARG A 690 -28.55 -33.47 8.05
C ARG A 690 -27.25 -33.67 8.83
N GLY A 691 -26.85 -32.73 9.69
CA GLY A 691 -25.61 -32.85 10.48
C GLY A 691 -24.33 -32.65 9.68
N GLU A 692 -24.43 -32.10 8.46
CA GLU A 692 -23.30 -31.97 7.53
C GLU A 692 -22.93 -30.49 7.31
N ALA A 693 -21.65 -30.16 7.48
CA ALA A 693 -21.10 -28.85 7.19
C ALA A 693 -20.48 -28.81 5.79
N TYR A 694 -20.71 -27.73 5.06
CA TYR A 694 -20.22 -27.53 3.70
C TYR A 694 -19.39 -26.25 3.60
N PHE A 695 -18.37 -26.22 2.74
CA PHE A 695 -17.74 -24.97 2.34
C PHE A 695 -18.70 -24.18 1.43
N PRO A 696 -18.66 -22.83 1.45
CA PRO A 696 -19.51 -22.01 0.58
C PRO A 696 -19.44 -22.33 -0.91
N ILE A 697 -18.28 -22.82 -1.36
CA ILE A 697 -17.96 -23.09 -2.75
C ILE A 697 -18.51 -24.44 -3.27
N GLU A 698 -18.96 -25.32 -2.37
CA GLU A 698 -19.32 -26.71 -2.73
C GLU A 698 -20.57 -26.80 -3.61
N PHE A 699 -21.38 -25.75 -3.66
CA PHE A 699 -22.57 -25.71 -4.50
C PHE A 699 -22.79 -24.31 -5.07
N GLU A 700 -23.40 -24.26 -6.24
CA GLU A 700 -23.69 -23.05 -7.01
C GLU A 700 -25.14 -22.62 -6.83
N ILE A 701 -25.39 -21.32 -7.01
CA ILE A 701 -26.76 -20.80 -7.16
C ILE A 701 -26.99 -20.41 -8.61
N ARG A 702 -27.81 -21.20 -9.31
CA ARG A 702 -28.19 -21.02 -10.71
C ARG A 702 -29.62 -20.50 -10.81
N SER A 703 -30.01 -20.08 -12.01
CA SER A 703 -31.38 -19.64 -12.31
C SER A 703 -31.98 -20.53 -13.40
N ASP A 704 -33.25 -20.89 -13.26
CA ASP A 704 -33.98 -21.62 -14.29
C ASP A 704 -34.40 -20.72 -15.48
N GLY A 705 -35.10 -21.29 -16.46
CA GLY A 705 -35.55 -20.57 -17.66
C GLY A 705 -36.52 -19.41 -17.41
N VAL A 706 -37.07 -19.28 -16.20
CA VAL A 706 -37.94 -18.17 -15.78
C VAL A 706 -37.26 -17.27 -14.74
N GLY A 707 -35.98 -17.49 -14.45
CA GLY A 707 -35.16 -16.68 -13.55
C GLY A 707 -35.22 -17.09 -12.07
N LYS A 708 -35.93 -18.17 -11.71
CA LYS A 708 -36.03 -18.64 -10.32
C LYS A 708 -34.71 -19.27 -9.86
N PRO A 709 -34.18 -18.90 -8.69
CA PRO A 709 -32.92 -19.45 -8.20
C PRO A 709 -33.09 -20.90 -7.72
N PHE A 710 -32.11 -21.75 -8.03
CA PHE A 710 -32.00 -23.11 -7.52
C PHE A 710 -30.55 -23.45 -7.17
N LEU A 711 -30.37 -24.45 -6.31
CA LEU A 711 -29.06 -24.94 -5.89
C LEU A 711 -28.58 -26.04 -6.82
N ASP A 712 -27.30 -26.00 -7.20
CA ASP A 712 -26.64 -27.06 -7.95
C ASP A 712 -25.38 -27.51 -7.20
N GLY A 713 -25.39 -28.75 -6.71
CA GLY A 713 -24.29 -29.30 -5.93
C GLY A 713 -24.69 -30.47 -5.02
N PRO A 714 -23.72 -31.03 -4.28
CA PRO A 714 -23.93 -32.22 -3.46
C PRO A 714 -24.99 -31.98 -2.38
N MET A 715 -25.88 -32.95 -2.20
CA MET A 715 -26.91 -32.94 -1.15
C MET A 715 -27.86 -31.72 -1.18
N THR A 716 -27.90 -30.96 -2.29
CA THR A 716 -28.83 -29.82 -2.43
C THR A 716 -30.22 -30.22 -2.94
N GLY A 717 -30.39 -31.48 -3.37
CA GLY A 717 -31.67 -32.02 -3.82
C GLY A 717 -32.79 -31.86 -2.80
N GLY A 718 -33.94 -31.36 -3.25
CA GLY A 718 -35.12 -31.10 -2.43
C GLY A 718 -35.06 -29.82 -1.60
N ILE A 719 -33.99 -29.03 -1.68
CA ILE A 719 -33.89 -27.73 -1.00
C ILE A 719 -34.40 -26.63 -1.93
N HIS A 720 -35.34 -25.85 -1.43
CA HIS A 720 -35.87 -24.66 -2.08
C HIS A 720 -35.25 -23.42 -1.46
N ILE A 721 -34.84 -22.47 -2.30
CA ILE A 721 -34.28 -21.19 -1.87
C ILE A 721 -35.07 -20.03 -2.45
N SER A 722 -35.09 -18.93 -1.70
CA SER A 722 -35.48 -17.62 -2.23
C SER A 722 -34.50 -16.57 -1.71
N LEU A 723 -34.21 -15.57 -2.53
CA LEU A 723 -33.29 -14.49 -2.23
C LEU A 723 -33.85 -13.15 -2.72
N ALA A 724 -33.48 -12.08 -2.03
CA ALA A 724 -33.85 -10.72 -2.35
C ALA A 724 -32.75 -9.75 -1.89
N HIS A 725 -32.69 -8.57 -2.48
CA HIS A 725 -31.79 -7.52 -2.03
C HIS A 725 -32.41 -6.15 -2.25
N LYS A 726 -32.04 -5.21 -1.39
CA LYS A 726 -32.33 -3.78 -1.53
C LYS A 726 -31.09 -3.01 -1.14
N ASN A 727 -30.63 -2.11 -2.01
CA ASN A 727 -29.37 -1.40 -1.84
C ASN A 727 -28.20 -2.40 -1.66
N LEU A 728 -27.50 -2.36 -0.51
CA LEU A 728 -26.41 -3.28 -0.16
C LEU A 728 -26.81 -4.27 0.96
N GLU A 729 -28.11 -4.44 1.17
CA GLU A 729 -28.69 -5.40 2.11
C GLU A 729 -29.31 -6.55 1.33
N ALA A 730 -29.05 -7.79 1.76
CA ALA A 730 -29.58 -8.96 1.06
C ALA A 730 -30.13 -10.00 2.03
N VAL A 731 -31.27 -10.58 1.70
CA VAL A 731 -31.92 -11.61 2.50
C VAL A 731 -32.09 -12.88 1.69
N ALA A 732 -32.01 -14.02 2.37
CA ALA A 732 -32.33 -15.31 1.79
C ALA A 732 -32.95 -16.26 2.82
N ILE A 733 -33.71 -17.22 2.30
CA ILE A 733 -34.30 -18.33 3.05
C ILE A 733 -34.06 -19.63 2.28
N ALA A 734 -33.83 -20.72 3.02
CA ALA A 734 -33.71 -22.07 2.50
C ALA A 734 -34.63 -23.03 3.26
N SER A 735 -35.31 -23.95 2.57
CA SER A 735 -36.23 -24.92 3.16
C SER A 735 -36.18 -26.27 2.45
N ASP A 736 -36.27 -27.36 3.21
CA ASP A 736 -36.41 -28.74 2.73
C ASP A 736 -37.86 -29.25 2.81
N LYS A 737 -38.81 -28.38 3.20
CA LYS A 737 -40.23 -28.73 3.37
C LYS A 737 -41.10 -28.37 2.16
N GLY A 738 -40.61 -27.49 1.29
CA GLY A 738 -41.34 -27.04 0.11
C GLY A 738 -40.86 -25.68 -0.39
N PRO A 739 -41.51 -25.15 -1.44
CA PRO A 739 -41.19 -23.84 -2.00
C PRO A 739 -41.31 -22.73 -0.97
N VAL A 740 -40.33 -21.81 -0.96
CA VAL A 740 -40.30 -20.63 -0.08
C VAL A 740 -40.11 -19.36 -0.88
N GLY A 741 -40.54 -18.23 -0.32
CA GLY A 741 -40.36 -16.90 -0.88
C GLY A 741 -39.92 -15.91 0.18
N ILE A 742 -39.06 -14.97 -0.19
CA ILE A 742 -38.59 -13.88 0.69
C ILE A 742 -38.40 -12.59 -0.09
N ASP A 743 -38.68 -11.46 0.56
CA ASP A 743 -38.42 -10.13 0.03
C ASP A 743 -37.96 -9.15 1.12
N ILE A 744 -37.29 -8.08 0.69
CA ILE A 744 -36.81 -6.98 1.53
C ILE A 744 -37.07 -5.64 0.85
N GLU A 745 -37.63 -4.69 1.59
CA GLU A 745 -37.89 -3.34 1.07
C GLU A 745 -37.67 -2.28 2.15
N GLU A 746 -37.19 -1.11 1.73
CA GLU A 746 -36.99 0.03 2.62
C GLU A 746 -38.33 0.70 2.99
N ILE A 747 -38.47 1.07 4.26
CA ILE A 747 -39.61 1.83 4.76
C ILE A 747 -39.45 3.26 4.28
N GLN A 748 -40.36 3.68 3.40
CA GLN A 748 -40.38 5.03 2.84
C GLN A 748 -41.81 5.44 2.50
N PRO A 749 -42.12 6.75 2.51
CA PRO A 749 -43.40 7.27 2.08
C PRO A 749 -43.77 6.82 0.67
N ARG A 750 -45.00 6.32 0.50
CA ARG A 750 -45.52 5.88 -0.80
C ARG A 750 -46.48 6.92 -1.37
N SER A 751 -46.46 7.11 -2.69
CA SER A 751 -47.38 8.04 -3.35
C SER A 751 -48.81 7.48 -3.41
N SER A 752 -49.80 8.35 -3.50
CA SER A 752 -51.21 7.94 -3.68
C SER A 752 -51.41 7.01 -4.88
N GLY A 753 -50.70 7.28 -5.99
CA GLY A 753 -50.75 6.43 -7.18
C GLY A 753 -50.18 5.02 -6.95
N PHE A 754 -49.18 4.85 -6.07
CA PHE A 754 -48.71 3.53 -5.67
C PHE A 754 -49.80 2.77 -4.91
N THR A 755 -50.47 3.45 -3.97
CA THR A 755 -51.54 2.85 -3.16
C THR A 755 -52.68 2.34 -4.03
N GLU A 756 -53.10 3.15 -5.01
CA GLU A 756 -54.14 2.76 -5.96
C GLU A 756 -53.72 1.52 -6.76
N ILE A 757 -52.50 1.44 -7.28
CA ILE A 757 -52.08 0.30 -8.12
C ILE A 757 -51.94 -0.99 -7.30
N VAL A 758 -51.43 -0.90 -6.08
CA VAL A 758 -50.99 -2.07 -5.29
C VAL A 758 -52.10 -2.66 -4.44
N PHE A 759 -53.00 -1.84 -3.93
CA PHE A 759 -53.95 -2.24 -2.89
C PHE A 759 -55.39 -2.29 -3.40
N THR A 760 -56.16 -3.16 -2.75
CA THR A 760 -57.61 -3.25 -2.87
C THR A 760 -58.29 -2.51 -1.70
N PRO A 761 -59.58 -2.15 -1.82
CA PRO A 761 -60.31 -1.52 -0.70
C PRO A 761 -60.32 -2.36 0.59
N LEU A 762 -60.34 -3.69 0.46
CA LEU A 762 -60.25 -4.60 1.60
C LEU A 762 -58.92 -4.43 2.35
N GLU A 763 -57.82 -4.37 1.61
CA GLU A 763 -56.48 -4.20 2.20
C GLU A 763 -56.33 -2.82 2.84
N MET A 764 -56.89 -1.78 2.22
CA MET A 764 -56.90 -0.43 2.81
C MET A 764 -57.63 -0.39 4.15
N ALA A 765 -58.74 -1.12 4.29
CA ALA A 765 -59.45 -1.24 5.56
C ALA A 765 -58.60 -1.94 6.65
N LEU A 766 -57.78 -2.93 6.28
CA LEU A 766 -56.86 -3.60 7.21
C LEU A 766 -55.73 -2.69 7.71
N LEU A 767 -55.43 -1.61 6.98
CA LEU A 767 -54.40 -0.64 7.29
C LEU A 767 -54.89 0.55 8.14
N GLU A 768 -56.19 0.66 8.41
CA GLU A 768 -56.74 1.74 9.23
C GLU A 768 -56.15 1.72 10.66
N GLY A 769 -55.74 2.90 11.14
CA GLY A 769 -55.14 3.07 12.47
C GLY A 769 -53.70 2.57 12.62
N ARG A 770 -53.05 2.15 11.52
CA ARG A 770 -51.66 1.68 11.51
C ARG A 770 -50.71 2.72 10.90
N ASP A 771 -49.41 2.60 11.21
CA ASP A 771 -48.35 3.37 10.54
C ASP A 771 -48.35 3.05 9.04
N GLN A 772 -48.68 4.04 8.22
CA GLN A 772 -48.94 3.81 6.79
C GLN A 772 -47.67 3.38 6.05
N ASP A 773 -46.54 4.03 6.29
CA ASP A 773 -45.30 3.77 5.56
C ASP A 773 -44.76 2.37 5.87
N GLU A 774 -44.76 1.98 7.14
CA GLU A 774 -44.33 0.66 7.57
C GLU A 774 -45.26 -0.43 7.05
N TRP A 775 -46.57 -0.28 7.24
CA TRP A 775 -47.52 -1.34 6.94
C TRP A 775 -47.80 -1.50 5.45
N MET A 776 -47.78 -0.42 4.66
CA MET A 776 -47.79 -0.54 3.22
C MET A 776 -46.55 -1.29 2.72
N THR A 777 -45.39 -1.06 3.33
CA THR A 777 -44.16 -1.78 3.00
C THR A 777 -44.26 -3.26 3.38
N ARG A 778 -44.84 -3.60 4.55
CA ARG A 778 -45.13 -4.99 4.95
C ARG A 778 -46.04 -5.71 3.96
N CYS A 779 -47.10 -5.05 3.51
CA CYS A 779 -47.99 -5.63 2.51
C CYS A 779 -47.29 -5.84 1.16
N TRP A 780 -46.49 -4.87 0.71
CA TRP A 780 -45.71 -5.00 -0.54
C TRP A 780 -44.77 -6.21 -0.49
N VAL A 781 -43.95 -6.27 0.56
CA VAL A 781 -43.00 -7.36 0.79
C VAL A 781 -43.72 -8.71 0.90
N ALA A 782 -44.90 -8.75 1.53
CA ALA A 782 -45.67 -9.99 1.63
C ALA A 782 -46.15 -10.51 0.26
N LYS A 783 -46.61 -9.61 -0.61
CA LYS A 783 -47.03 -9.96 -1.98
C LYS A 783 -45.86 -10.44 -2.83
N GLU A 784 -44.71 -9.77 -2.74
CA GLU A 784 -43.47 -10.18 -3.43
C GLU A 784 -42.98 -11.55 -2.95
N ALA A 785 -42.92 -11.77 -1.63
CA ALA A 785 -42.54 -13.06 -1.05
C ALA A 785 -43.48 -14.18 -1.52
N PHE A 786 -44.79 -13.96 -1.49
CA PHE A 786 -45.76 -14.93 -1.98
C PHE A 786 -45.59 -15.21 -3.49
N GLY A 787 -45.39 -14.18 -4.31
CA GLY A 787 -45.13 -14.33 -5.74
C GLY A 787 -43.87 -15.12 -6.05
N LYS A 788 -42.80 -14.94 -5.26
CA LYS A 788 -41.55 -15.69 -5.39
C LYS A 788 -41.70 -17.16 -4.98
N MET A 789 -42.47 -17.44 -3.92
CA MET A 789 -42.80 -18.82 -3.51
C MET A 789 -43.46 -19.59 -4.66
N LEU A 790 -44.44 -18.96 -5.33
CA LEU A 790 -45.12 -19.53 -6.50
C LEU A 790 -44.23 -19.63 -7.76
N GLY A 791 -43.08 -18.96 -7.79
CA GLY A 791 -42.20 -18.89 -8.97
C GLY A 791 -42.74 -18.00 -10.10
N LYS A 792 -43.71 -17.13 -9.81
CA LYS A 792 -44.36 -16.25 -10.82
C LYS A 792 -44.00 -14.77 -10.65
N GLY A 793 -43.53 -14.37 -9.47
CA GLY A 793 -43.41 -12.96 -9.11
C GLY A 793 -44.79 -12.26 -9.12
N LEU A 794 -44.80 -10.92 -9.15
CA LEU A 794 -46.05 -10.13 -9.19
C LEU A 794 -46.72 -10.05 -10.57
N MET A 795 -46.00 -10.39 -11.66
CA MET A 795 -46.49 -10.30 -13.05
C MET A 795 -47.18 -8.96 -13.42
N GLY A 796 -46.81 -7.85 -12.78
CA GLY A 796 -47.43 -6.54 -12.99
C GLY A 796 -48.85 -6.38 -12.41
N ASN A 797 -49.36 -7.36 -11.66
CA ASN A 797 -50.68 -7.30 -11.01
C ASN A 797 -50.59 -7.62 -9.50
N PRO A 798 -50.08 -6.69 -8.67
CA PRO A 798 -49.98 -6.88 -7.22
C PRO A 798 -51.34 -7.12 -6.53
N ARG A 799 -52.45 -6.70 -7.12
CA ARG A 799 -53.80 -6.93 -6.58
C ARG A 799 -54.26 -8.39 -6.70
N ALA A 800 -53.61 -9.19 -7.56
CA ALA A 800 -53.90 -10.62 -7.65
C ALA A 800 -53.54 -11.39 -6.36
N TYR A 801 -52.61 -10.85 -5.56
CA TYR A 801 -52.22 -11.39 -4.26
C TYR A 801 -52.82 -10.52 -3.16
N GLN A 802 -54.14 -10.60 -3.01
CA GLN A 802 -54.86 -9.83 -2.00
C GLN A 802 -54.57 -10.36 -0.58
N ILE A 803 -54.27 -9.46 0.34
CA ILE A 803 -54.12 -9.76 1.76
C ILE A 803 -55.51 -9.83 2.40
N GLU A 804 -55.84 -10.98 2.97
CA GLU A 804 -57.15 -11.28 3.54
C GLU A 804 -57.19 -11.03 5.06
N GLU A 805 -56.05 -11.15 5.74
CA GLU A 805 -55.98 -11.10 7.19
C GLU A 805 -54.59 -10.65 7.67
N ILE A 806 -54.54 -9.92 8.79
CA ILE A 806 -53.31 -9.55 9.49
C ILE A 806 -53.39 -10.03 10.94
N LYS A 807 -52.42 -10.84 11.36
CA LYS A 807 -52.25 -11.27 12.77
C LYS A 807 -50.87 -10.89 13.25
N GLU A 808 -50.81 -10.04 14.28
CA GLU A 808 -49.55 -9.49 14.79
C GLU A 808 -48.71 -8.89 13.67
N ASN A 809 -47.62 -9.56 13.25
CA ASN A 809 -46.73 -9.16 12.15
C ASN A 809 -46.83 -10.09 10.91
N ALA A 810 -47.78 -11.02 10.89
CA ALA A 810 -48.00 -11.95 9.78
C ALA A 810 -49.21 -11.53 8.94
N LEU A 811 -49.11 -11.71 7.62
CA LEU A 811 -50.14 -11.37 6.64
C LEU A 811 -50.56 -12.64 5.91
N ARG A 812 -51.86 -12.84 5.72
CA ARG A 812 -52.41 -14.02 5.03
C ARG A 812 -52.79 -13.68 3.59
N ILE A 813 -52.28 -14.47 2.64
CA ILE A 813 -52.67 -14.45 1.24
C ILE A 813 -53.07 -15.88 0.89
N GLN A 814 -54.35 -16.10 0.54
CA GLN A 814 -54.92 -17.44 0.37
C GLN A 814 -54.62 -18.33 1.61
N ASP A 815 -54.10 -19.54 1.41
CA ASP A 815 -53.77 -20.48 2.49
C ASP A 815 -52.36 -20.28 3.08
N THR A 816 -51.64 -19.22 2.70
CA THR A 816 -50.25 -18.98 3.11
C THR A 816 -50.15 -17.80 4.07
N TRP A 817 -49.45 -18.01 5.19
CA TRP A 817 -49.03 -16.96 6.10
C TRP A 817 -47.62 -16.47 5.74
N ILE A 818 -47.48 -15.16 5.59
CA ILE A 818 -46.21 -14.47 5.34
C ILE A 818 -45.84 -13.71 6.60
N ASN A 819 -44.76 -14.12 7.25
CA ASN A 819 -44.24 -13.39 8.40
C ASN A 819 -43.49 -12.16 7.92
N THR A 820 -43.55 -11.07 8.69
CA THR A 820 -42.75 -9.88 8.43
C THR A 820 -42.06 -9.39 9.69
N ILE A 821 -40.85 -8.87 9.57
CA ILE A 821 -40.15 -8.18 10.66
C ILE A 821 -39.67 -6.82 10.17
N LYS A 822 -39.66 -5.87 11.11
CA LYS A 822 -38.95 -4.61 10.92
C LYS A 822 -37.54 -4.77 11.44
N HIS A 823 -36.57 -4.59 10.55
CA HIS A 823 -35.16 -4.64 10.87
C HIS A 823 -34.51 -3.33 10.41
N PHE A 824 -34.22 -2.44 11.37
CA PHE A 824 -33.81 -1.06 11.10
C PHE A 824 -34.84 -0.32 10.23
N ASN A 825 -34.42 0.22 9.08
CA ASN A 825 -35.29 0.92 8.14
C ASN A 825 -35.87 -0.01 7.05
N TYR A 826 -35.78 -1.33 7.22
CA TYR A 826 -36.26 -2.30 6.25
C TYR A 826 -37.37 -3.16 6.82
N ILE A 827 -38.27 -3.61 5.94
CA ILE A 827 -39.14 -4.75 6.20
C ILE A 827 -38.60 -5.95 5.46
N ILE A 828 -38.47 -7.06 6.17
CA ILE A 828 -38.16 -8.38 5.61
C ILE A 828 -39.40 -9.23 5.78
N GLY A 829 -39.83 -9.92 4.73
CA GLY A 829 -40.98 -10.83 4.80
C GLY A 829 -40.76 -12.12 4.04
N TRP A 830 -41.24 -13.21 4.61
CA TRP A 830 -40.96 -14.56 4.12
C TRP A 830 -42.13 -15.52 4.37
N THR A 831 -42.27 -16.50 3.49
CA THR A 831 -43.22 -17.61 3.65
C THR A 831 -42.61 -18.70 4.55
N ASN A 832 -43.47 -19.43 5.28
CA ASN A 832 -43.05 -20.57 6.10
C ASN A 832 -42.65 -21.80 5.28
#